data_AF-A0AAD5E3X9-F1
#
_entry.id   AF-A0AAD5E3X9-F1
#
_cell.length_a   1.000
_cell.length_b   1.000
_cell.length_c   1.000
_cell.angle_alpha   90.00
_cell.angle_beta   90.00
_cell.angle_gamma   90.00
#
_symmetry.space_group_name_H-M   'P 1'
#
loop_
_entity.id
_entity.type
_entity.pdbx_description
1 polymer ?
#
loop_
_entity_poly.entity_id
_entity_poly.type
_entity_poly.pdbx_seq_one_letter_code
_entity_poly.pdbx_strand_id
1 'polypeptide(L)'
;MFWRFGFHNPSAIDSLLDKEDVSLDELFEDDDLLQEAKTHNQKLINFLCAPDILKQLVHLITANDLPDHQTLKYPYLASEILSCEIPALVDAIVLDHLDLLSKSWSIFDTEDTLGTLQTGYFCKVNAVLLAKRTSEMITFIKSRDNIIDKMISHLDDASPVGDLFLTLVRCEELPEGQGIVQWLSEQKLLIKLIDRLEPHRDPETHANAQQLISDIIRMSQTSNPESPTIGTNALIQELKSKEIMTRLADYMLDSNAPNATSSLINGVTIIIDFIRHNNSDFEMDQMLVMGGGTMLGGMQQGMLSSVNLGEMLQVMADRTENFQKLLVEPRSVSDPVPTTTGPQVPLGFERLKICELYAELLHCSNMSNLNLPVKENITISEIAQQRSTMSTPLGDTHTLEFLEQHHVNRQLGISNEDSAMASNAATTSDTDNDSSDATGIQSKETEFTGEKVVASAPSDEPAETEEENDDELRLAEDLSAQDDHNVSSGDPHKETAMEDPSDASNLDAEHRLQMPIMVDFEGEQVAVGDYLKMQYVKHRVLPACLDLFFSFQWNNFLHYVVYDTLHQICNGRMDFGYNRELVISVFKDGRLTQRIVEAQKLNDELCAKAKGRRLGYMGHLTFISDEVIKVLASYPDEIYAVVKDSLDLDAWDIPTLIRNKSI
;
A
#
# COMPACT_ATOMS: atom_id res chain seq x y z
N MET A 1 56.92 -6.91 23.19
CA MET A 1 56.99 -8.32 22.75
C MET A 1 56.34 -8.42 21.38
N PHE A 2 56.78 -9.38 20.56
CA PHE A 2 56.17 -9.86 19.31
C PHE A 2 55.82 -8.86 18.20
N TRP A 3 56.28 -9.23 17.00
CA TRP A 3 56.16 -8.53 15.74
C TRP A 3 54.71 -8.34 15.29
N ARG A 4 54.41 -7.15 14.76
CA ARG A 4 53.50 -6.96 13.62
C ARG A 4 54.15 -6.01 12.61
N PHE A 5 55.16 -6.51 11.89
CA PHE A 5 55.47 -5.94 10.59
C PHE A 5 54.27 -6.23 9.68
N GLY A 6 53.70 -5.19 9.08
CA GLY A 6 52.64 -5.35 8.09
C GLY A 6 53.20 -5.96 6.82
N PHE A 7 53.20 -7.29 6.74
CA PHE A 7 53.16 -7.97 5.46
C PHE A 7 51.75 -7.74 4.92
N HIS A 8 51.60 -6.82 3.97
CA HIS A 8 50.60 -7.04 2.94
C HIS A 8 50.98 -8.34 2.26
N ASN A 9 50.12 -9.35 2.32
CA ASN A 9 50.23 -10.45 1.37
C ASN A 9 50.21 -9.82 -0.03
N PRO A 10 51.14 -10.18 -0.93
CA PRO A 10 51.01 -9.76 -2.32
C PRO A 10 49.66 -10.27 -2.82
N SER A 11 48.87 -9.39 -3.43
CA SER A 11 47.60 -9.76 -4.02
C SER A 11 47.81 -10.91 -5.00
N ALA A 12 47.00 -11.97 -4.87
CA ALA A 12 47.04 -13.11 -5.78
C ALA A 12 46.69 -12.64 -7.19
N ILE A 13 45.70 -11.75 -7.29
CA ILE A 13 45.23 -11.11 -8.53
C ILE A 13 46.29 -10.20 -9.14
N ASP A 14 47.01 -9.38 -8.37
CA ASP A 14 48.14 -8.60 -8.88
C ASP A 14 49.23 -9.50 -9.48
N SER A 15 49.43 -10.68 -8.88
CA SER A 15 50.41 -11.69 -9.31
C SER A 15 49.93 -12.51 -10.52
N LEU A 16 48.61 -12.67 -10.68
CA LEU A 16 47.98 -13.21 -11.89
C LEU A 16 48.11 -12.20 -13.03
N LEU A 17 47.68 -10.95 -12.83
CA LEU A 17 47.66 -9.86 -13.80
C LEU A 17 49.04 -9.42 -14.30
N ASP A 18 50.12 -9.78 -13.61
CA ASP A 18 51.50 -9.59 -14.09
C ASP A 18 51.94 -10.62 -15.16
N LYS A 19 51.11 -11.62 -15.49
CA LYS A 19 51.32 -12.53 -16.64
C LYS A 19 50.84 -11.88 -17.94
N GLU A 20 51.48 -12.20 -19.07
CA GLU A 20 51.20 -11.55 -20.36
C GLU A 20 49.86 -11.95 -21.03
N ASP A 21 49.26 -13.09 -20.66
CA ASP A 21 48.04 -13.66 -21.31
C ASP A 21 46.97 -14.13 -20.29
N VAL A 22 46.54 -13.28 -19.35
CA VAL A 22 45.50 -13.65 -18.36
C VAL A 22 44.10 -13.69 -18.97
N SER A 23 43.37 -14.79 -18.76
CA SER A 23 41.96 -14.93 -19.12
C SER A 23 41.01 -14.47 -18.01
N LEU A 24 39.77 -14.10 -18.36
CA LEU A 24 38.73 -13.79 -17.38
C LEU A 24 38.38 -15.03 -16.53
N ASP A 25 38.36 -16.21 -17.15
CA ASP A 25 38.16 -17.51 -16.50
C ASP A 25 39.21 -17.75 -15.39
N GLU A 26 40.51 -17.43 -15.64
CA GLU A 26 41.56 -17.55 -14.61
C GLU A 26 41.32 -16.64 -13.38
N LEU A 27 40.74 -15.46 -13.57
CA LEU A 27 40.39 -14.56 -12.46
C LEU A 27 39.14 -15.05 -11.71
N PHE A 28 38.17 -15.64 -12.41
CA PHE A 28 36.94 -16.17 -11.81
C PHE A 28 37.17 -17.40 -10.92
N GLU A 29 38.33 -18.04 -11.00
CA GLU A 29 38.75 -19.08 -10.05
C GLU A 29 39.49 -18.54 -8.81
N ASP A 30 39.69 -17.23 -8.69
CA ASP A 30 40.26 -16.59 -7.48
C ASP A 30 39.16 -16.16 -6.50
N ASP A 31 39.26 -16.65 -5.25
CA ASP A 31 38.26 -16.39 -4.20
C ASP A 31 38.25 -14.92 -3.73
N ASP A 32 39.37 -14.20 -3.85
CA ASP A 32 39.49 -12.81 -3.41
C ASP A 32 38.97 -11.80 -4.47
N LEU A 33 38.58 -12.24 -5.68
CA LEU A 33 38.19 -11.39 -6.81
C LEU A 33 37.15 -10.30 -6.47
N LEU A 34 36.05 -10.68 -5.82
CA LEU A 34 35.01 -9.72 -5.46
C LEU A 34 35.49 -8.76 -4.37
N GLN A 35 36.38 -9.20 -3.48
CA GLN A 35 36.94 -8.37 -2.41
C GLN A 35 37.96 -7.37 -2.96
N GLU A 36 38.77 -7.76 -3.94
CA GLU A 36 39.71 -6.88 -4.63
C GLU A 36 39.01 -5.87 -5.55
N ALA A 37 37.91 -6.27 -6.20
CA ALA A 37 37.05 -5.35 -6.94
C ALA A 37 36.44 -4.28 -6.01
N LYS A 38 35.88 -4.70 -4.87
CA LYS A 38 35.29 -3.80 -3.84
C LYS A 38 36.31 -2.91 -3.14
N THR A 39 37.56 -3.34 -3.01
CA THR A 39 38.66 -2.51 -2.48
C THR A 39 39.35 -1.65 -3.55
N HIS A 40 38.79 -1.63 -4.76
CA HIS A 40 39.24 -0.83 -5.91
C HIS A 40 40.71 -1.07 -6.32
N ASN A 41 41.14 -2.33 -6.40
CA ASN A 41 42.45 -2.65 -6.97
C ASN A 41 42.56 -2.08 -8.40
N GLN A 42 43.52 -1.16 -8.60
CA GLN A 42 43.71 -0.45 -9.86
C GLN A 42 44.19 -1.36 -11.01
N LYS A 43 45.00 -2.40 -10.74
CA LYS A 43 45.38 -3.37 -11.80
C LYS A 43 44.15 -4.11 -12.29
N LEU A 44 43.35 -4.63 -11.35
CA LEU A 44 42.12 -5.35 -11.64
C LEU A 44 41.11 -4.48 -12.39
N ILE A 45 40.86 -3.25 -11.94
CA ILE A 45 39.96 -2.31 -12.63
C ILE A 45 40.43 -2.06 -14.06
N ASN A 46 41.72 -1.79 -14.29
CA ASN A 46 42.26 -1.57 -15.63
C ASN A 46 42.09 -2.79 -16.55
N PHE A 47 42.19 -4.01 -16.00
CA PHE A 47 41.92 -5.24 -16.74
C PHE A 47 40.42 -5.40 -17.06
N LEU A 48 39.53 -5.20 -16.08
CA LEU A 48 38.08 -5.35 -16.25
C LEU A 48 37.50 -4.29 -17.21
N CYS A 49 38.07 -3.08 -17.25
CA CYS A 49 37.71 -2.02 -18.21
C CYS A 49 38.24 -2.28 -19.64
N ALA A 50 39.05 -3.32 -19.88
CA ALA A 50 39.51 -3.62 -21.23
C ALA A 50 38.32 -4.04 -22.13
N PRO A 51 38.18 -3.52 -23.37
CA PRO A 51 36.95 -3.68 -24.16
C PRO A 51 36.52 -5.14 -24.38
N ASP A 52 37.47 -6.05 -24.61
CA ASP A 52 37.17 -7.48 -24.81
C ASP A 52 36.75 -8.20 -23.52
N ILE A 53 37.23 -7.74 -22.35
CA ILE A 53 36.84 -8.27 -21.03
C ILE A 53 35.47 -7.73 -20.63
N LEU A 54 35.25 -6.41 -20.80
CA LEU A 54 33.96 -5.77 -20.53
C LEU A 54 32.83 -6.39 -21.35
N LYS A 55 33.11 -6.69 -22.63
CA LYS A 55 32.20 -7.41 -23.53
C LYS A 55 31.89 -8.83 -23.07
N GLN A 56 32.84 -9.54 -22.45
CA GLN A 56 32.60 -10.87 -21.86
C GLN A 56 31.73 -10.77 -20.62
N LEU A 57 32.02 -9.82 -19.71
CA LEU A 57 31.21 -9.57 -18.51
C LEU A 57 29.73 -9.25 -18.85
N VAL A 58 29.50 -8.34 -19.81
CA VAL A 58 28.15 -7.97 -20.26
C VAL A 58 27.45 -9.12 -21.02
N HIS A 59 28.20 -9.98 -21.70
CA HIS A 59 27.63 -11.17 -22.33
C HIS A 59 27.19 -12.22 -21.31
N LEU A 60 28.00 -12.47 -20.26
CA LEU A 60 27.71 -13.48 -19.24
C LEU A 60 26.39 -13.23 -18.50
N ILE A 61 26.03 -11.96 -18.23
CA ILE A 61 24.75 -11.60 -17.60
C ILE A 61 23.53 -11.70 -18.53
N THR A 62 23.72 -11.95 -19.83
CA THR A 62 22.64 -12.06 -20.83
C THR A 62 22.67 -13.38 -21.62
N ALA A 63 23.63 -14.27 -21.36
CA ALA A 63 23.81 -15.52 -22.09
C ALA A 63 22.94 -16.66 -21.51
N ASN A 64 22.19 -17.32 -22.40
CA ASN A 64 21.37 -18.49 -22.07
C ASN A 64 22.06 -19.81 -22.49
N ASP A 65 23.16 -19.74 -23.23
CA ASP A 65 23.86 -20.85 -23.89
C ASP A 65 25.26 -21.13 -23.31
N LEU A 66 25.44 -20.87 -22.01
CA LEU A 66 26.72 -21.06 -21.31
C LEU A 66 27.02 -22.54 -21.01
N PRO A 67 28.28 -22.99 -21.15
CA PRO A 67 28.69 -24.36 -20.84
C PRO A 67 28.38 -24.75 -19.39
N ASP A 68 27.90 -25.98 -19.16
CA ASP A 68 27.41 -26.50 -17.86
C ASP A 68 28.28 -26.19 -16.62
N HIS A 69 29.60 -26.06 -16.79
CA HIS A 69 30.55 -25.78 -15.71
C HIS A 69 30.65 -24.28 -15.34
N GLN A 70 30.17 -23.38 -16.21
CA GLN A 70 30.19 -21.92 -16.06
C GLN A 70 28.79 -21.33 -15.80
N THR A 71 27.72 -22.05 -16.15
CA THR A 71 26.32 -21.56 -16.26
C THR A 71 25.77 -20.83 -15.02
N LEU A 72 26.29 -21.11 -13.82
CA LEU A 72 25.85 -20.44 -12.59
C LEU A 72 26.93 -19.53 -11.99
N LYS A 73 28.17 -20.02 -11.83
CA LYS A 73 29.25 -19.27 -11.16
C LYS A 73 29.62 -17.99 -11.93
N TYR A 74 29.73 -18.06 -13.25
CA TYR A 74 30.34 -16.98 -14.05
C TYR A 74 29.36 -15.80 -14.27
N PRO A 75 28.07 -16.02 -14.61
CA PRO A 75 27.07 -14.95 -14.61
C PRO A 75 26.90 -14.27 -13.25
N TYR A 76 26.93 -15.05 -12.15
CA TYR A 76 26.89 -14.51 -10.80
C TYR A 76 28.07 -13.55 -10.54
N LEU A 77 29.32 -14.02 -10.72
CA LEU A 77 30.52 -13.19 -10.52
C LEU A 77 30.53 -11.96 -11.42
N ALA A 78 30.17 -12.11 -12.70
CA ALA A 78 30.05 -10.98 -13.63
C ALA A 78 29.02 -9.95 -13.14
N SER A 79 27.85 -10.40 -12.66
CA SER A 79 26.83 -9.51 -12.10
C SER A 79 27.30 -8.78 -10.84
N GLU A 80 28.00 -9.48 -9.93
CA GLU A 80 28.54 -8.85 -8.72
C GLU A 80 29.61 -7.80 -9.06
N ILE A 81 30.54 -8.09 -9.97
CA ILE A 81 31.58 -7.16 -10.41
C ILE A 81 30.97 -5.92 -11.07
N LEU A 82 30.03 -6.10 -11.99
CA LEU A 82 29.35 -5.01 -12.67
C LEU A 82 28.47 -4.18 -11.71
N SER A 83 27.98 -4.79 -10.62
CA SER A 83 27.26 -4.10 -9.54
C SER A 83 28.14 -3.57 -8.39
N CYS A 84 29.48 -3.71 -8.43
CA CYS A 84 30.39 -3.16 -7.39
C CYS A 84 30.52 -1.62 -7.42
N GLU A 85 29.68 -0.91 -8.17
CA GLU A 85 29.64 0.56 -8.24
C GLU A 85 30.96 1.24 -8.69
N ILE A 86 31.89 0.49 -9.28
CA ILE A 86 33.22 0.97 -9.68
C ILE A 86 33.06 2.04 -10.78
N PRO A 87 33.41 3.32 -10.54
CA PRO A 87 33.12 4.40 -11.48
C PRO A 87 33.70 4.18 -12.87
N ALA A 88 34.93 3.67 -12.96
CA ALA A 88 35.60 3.38 -14.23
C ALA A 88 34.91 2.29 -15.07
N LEU A 89 34.24 1.31 -14.45
CA LEU A 89 33.46 0.30 -15.18
C LEU A 89 32.12 0.87 -15.63
N VAL A 90 31.46 1.65 -14.77
CA VAL A 90 30.21 2.33 -15.11
C VAL A 90 30.42 3.29 -16.29
N ASP A 91 31.47 4.10 -16.25
CA ASP A 91 31.84 5.01 -17.35
C ASP A 91 32.16 4.25 -18.64
N ALA A 92 32.97 3.18 -18.56
CA ALA A 92 33.30 2.37 -19.74
C ALA A 92 32.05 1.76 -20.40
N ILE A 93 31.03 1.34 -19.63
CA ILE A 93 29.79 0.75 -20.16
C ILE A 93 28.86 1.81 -20.74
N VAL A 94 28.64 2.91 -20.00
CA VAL A 94 27.58 3.88 -20.31
C VAL A 94 28.07 4.98 -21.27
N LEU A 95 29.33 5.39 -21.19
CA LEU A 95 29.89 6.48 -21.99
C LEU A 95 30.72 5.99 -23.17
N ASP A 96 31.62 5.02 -22.96
CA ASP A 96 32.57 4.58 -23.98
C ASP A 96 32.03 3.45 -24.89
N HIS A 97 31.22 2.53 -24.33
CA HIS A 97 30.76 1.31 -25.00
C HIS A 97 29.23 1.14 -25.06
N LEU A 98 28.54 2.18 -25.53
CA LEU A 98 27.08 2.17 -25.79
C LEU A 98 26.60 1.01 -26.69
N ASP A 99 27.46 0.39 -27.49
CA ASP A 99 27.13 -0.80 -28.29
C ASP A 99 26.94 -2.06 -27.42
N LEU A 100 27.70 -2.20 -26.33
CA LEU A 100 27.53 -3.28 -25.36
C LEU A 100 26.20 -3.13 -24.62
N LEU A 101 25.86 -1.91 -24.20
CA LEU A 101 24.58 -1.59 -23.58
C LEU A 101 23.41 -1.79 -24.56
N SER A 102 23.59 -1.38 -25.82
CA SER A 102 22.61 -1.61 -26.90
C SER A 102 22.30 -3.09 -27.09
N LYS A 103 23.35 -3.94 -27.03
CA LYS A 103 23.27 -5.39 -27.17
C LYS A 103 22.68 -6.07 -25.92
N SER A 104 23.05 -5.66 -24.70
CA SER A 104 22.49 -6.29 -23.50
C SER A 104 20.98 -6.05 -23.39
N TRP A 105 20.54 -4.83 -23.67
CA TRP A 105 19.12 -4.47 -23.71
C TRP A 105 18.33 -5.10 -24.87
N SER A 106 18.98 -5.79 -25.82
CA SER A 106 18.26 -6.62 -26.80
C SER A 106 17.71 -7.92 -26.22
N ILE A 107 17.94 -8.18 -24.92
CA ILE A 107 17.24 -9.23 -24.16
C ILE A 107 15.71 -9.08 -24.27
N PHE A 108 15.19 -7.85 -24.35
CA PHE A 108 13.75 -7.59 -24.52
C PHE A 108 13.25 -7.66 -25.97
N ASP A 109 14.13 -7.83 -26.96
CA ASP A 109 13.75 -7.93 -28.37
C ASP A 109 13.36 -9.36 -28.78
N THR A 110 13.44 -10.34 -27.87
CA THR A 110 13.01 -11.73 -28.10
C THR A 110 11.51 -11.92 -27.85
N GLU A 111 10.92 -12.89 -28.58
CA GLU A 111 9.55 -13.40 -28.35
C GLU A 111 9.54 -14.64 -27.43
N ASP A 112 10.71 -15.21 -27.11
CA ASP A 112 10.84 -16.35 -26.20
C ASP A 112 10.80 -15.93 -24.72
N THR A 113 10.34 -16.82 -23.83
CA THR A 113 10.33 -16.60 -22.37
C THR A 113 11.72 -16.27 -21.84
N LEU A 114 11.87 -15.18 -21.08
CA LEU A 114 13.17 -14.81 -20.51
C LEU A 114 13.62 -15.75 -19.39
N GLY A 115 14.91 -16.07 -19.34
CA GLY A 115 15.50 -16.80 -18.22
C GLY A 115 15.51 -15.94 -16.96
N THR A 116 14.70 -16.30 -15.94
CA THR A 116 14.52 -15.50 -14.72
C THR A 116 15.83 -15.12 -14.04
N LEU A 117 16.83 -16.01 -14.06
CA LEU A 117 18.14 -15.79 -13.44
C LEU A 117 18.97 -14.74 -14.21
N GLN A 118 19.10 -14.90 -15.52
CA GLN A 118 19.79 -13.94 -16.41
C GLN A 118 19.10 -12.57 -16.37
N THR A 119 17.77 -12.53 -16.42
CA THR A 119 17.01 -11.27 -16.30
C THR A 119 17.23 -10.62 -14.94
N GLY A 120 17.34 -11.41 -13.85
CA GLY A 120 17.73 -10.93 -12.53
C GLY A 120 19.11 -10.25 -12.54
N TYR A 121 20.13 -10.89 -13.11
CA TYR A 121 21.47 -10.30 -13.25
C TYR A 121 21.46 -9.04 -14.12
N PHE A 122 20.76 -9.06 -15.25
CA PHE A 122 20.60 -7.91 -16.13
C PHE A 122 19.91 -6.73 -15.43
N CYS A 123 18.81 -6.96 -14.71
CA CYS A 123 18.08 -5.91 -14.00
C CYS A 123 18.90 -5.37 -12.83
N LYS A 124 19.57 -6.23 -12.05
CA LYS A 124 20.48 -5.83 -10.96
C LYS A 124 21.60 -4.91 -11.46
N VAL A 125 22.27 -5.27 -12.57
CA VAL A 125 23.33 -4.45 -13.15
C VAL A 125 22.77 -3.12 -13.66
N ASN A 126 21.66 -3.13 -14.40
CA ASN A 126 21.06 -1.89 -14.92
C ASN A 126 20.52 -0.96 -13.83
N ALA A 127 20.07 -1.49 -12.69
CA ALA A 127 19.70 -0.67 -11.53
C ALA A 127 20.90 0.11 -10.99
N VAL A 128 22.08 -0.51 -10.90
CA VAL A 128 23.33 0.18 -10.53
C VAL A 128 23.75 1.21 -11.59
N LEU A 129 23.65 0.87 -12.89
CA LEU A 129 23.96 1.84 -13.96
C LEU A 129 23.02 3.06 -13.91
N LEU A 130 21.71 2.84 -13.73
CA LEU A 130 20.71 3.91 -13.55
C LEU A 130 21.01 4.78 -12.32
N ALA A 131 21.43 4.19 -11.20
CA ALA A 131 21.75 4.94 -9.98
C ALA A 131 23.06 5.74 -10.05
N LYS A 132 23.99 5.40 -10.97
CA LYS A 132 25.31 6.04 -11.09
C LYS A 132 25.47 6.95 -12.32
N ARG A 133 24.69 6.73 -13.38
CA ARG A 133 24.66 7.54 -14.62
C ARG A 133 23.21 7.76 -15.06
N THR A 134 22.44 8.38 -14.18
CA THR A 134 20.98 8.59 -14.30
C THR A 134 20.61 9.22 -15.64
N SER A 135 21.24 10.36 -15.95
CA SER A 135 20.96 11.17 -17.14
C SER A 135 21.22 10.39 -18.43
N GLU A 136 22.38 9.74 -18.54
CA GLU A 136 22.81 9.02 -19.72
C GLU A 136 22.01 7.73 -19.92
N MET A 137 21.77 6.96 -18.85
CA MET A 137 20.95 5.76 -18.90
C MET A 137 19.49 6.06 -19.26
N ILE A 138 18.89 7.10 -18.69
CA ILE A 138 17.54 7.53 -19.07
C ILE A 138 17.51 7.96 -20.54
N THR A 139 18.49 8.74 -21.00
CA THR A 139 18.59 9.18 -22.39
C THR A 139 18.70 7.98 -23.34
N PHE A 140 19.52 6.99 -22.99
CA PHE A 140 19.64 5.74 -23.74
C PHE A 140 18.33 4.95 -23.78
N ILE A 141 17.66 4.74 -22.65
CA ILE A 141 16.39 3.98 -22.58
C ILE A 141 15.30 4.70 -23.38
N LYS A 142 15.16 6.03 -23.24
CA LYS A 142 14.23 6.86 -24.01
C LYS A 142 14.49 6.81 -25.52
N SER A 143 15.70 6.44 -25.97
CA SER A 143 16.04 6.28 -27.39
C SER A 143 15.66 4.92 -28.00
N ARG A 144 15.24 3.93 -27.19
CA ARG A 144 14.89 2.59 -27.68
C ARG A 144 13.42 2.48 -28.11
N ASP A 145 13.19 2.07 -29.35
CA ASP A 145 11.85 1.89 -29.91
C ASP A 145 11.02 0.86 -29.13
N ASN A 146 9.82 1.30 -28.69
CA ASN A 146 8.80 0.52 -27.99
C ASN A 146 9.32 -0.26 -26.76
N ILE A 147 10.33 0.27 -26.06
CA ILE A 147 10.95 -0.45 -24.93
C ILE A 147 9.96 -0.75 -23.80
N ILE A 148 9.02 0.16 -23.52
CA ILE A 148 7.99 -0.03 -22.49
C ILE A 148 7.06 -1.19 -22.85
N ASP A 149 6.62 -1.30 -24.11
CA ASP A 149 5.77 -2.41 -24.57
C ASP A 149 6.51 -3.77 -24.49
N LYS A 150 7.80 -3.80 -24.84
CA LYS A 150 8.64 -5.00 -24.74
C LYS A 150 8.92 -5.42 -23.30
N MET A 151 9.15 -4.46 -22.40
CA MET A 151 9.27 -4.77 -20.98
C MET A 151 7.92 -5.26 -20.41
N ILE A 152 6.79 -4.67 -20.83
CA ILE A 152 5.45 -5.13 -20.44
C ILE A 152 5.16 -6.54 -20.94
N SER A 153 5.57 -6.94 -22.16
CA SER A 153 5.34 -8.32 -22.63
C SER A 153 6.03 -9.36 -21.74
N HIS A 154 7.19 -9.01 -21.16
CA HIS A 154 8.03 -9.90 -20.34
C HIS A 154 7.77 -9.82 -18.81
N LEU A 155 6.75 -9.08 -18.37
CA LEU A 155 6.41 -8.96 -16.94
C LEU A 155 6.03 -10.29 -16.28
N ASP A 156 5.40 -11.20 -17.02
CA ASP A 156 4.90 -12.46 -16.46
C ASP A 156 5.97 -13.55 -16.44
N ASP A 157 6.84 -13.60 -17.45
CA ASP A 157 7.93 -14.57 -17.52
C ASP A 157 9.12 -14.21 -16.62
N ALA A 158 9.29 -12.92 -16.26
CA ALA A 158 10.42 -12.45 -15.48
C ALA A 158 10.07 -11.32 -14.50
N SER A 159 9.71 -11.71 -13.27
CA SER A 159 9.51 -10.81 -12.12
C SER A 159 10.52 -9.65 -11.97
N PRO A 160 11.85 -9.82 -12.17
CA PRO A 160 12.82 -8.72 -12.06
C PRO A 160 12.61 -7.54 -13.03
N VAL A 161 11.80 -7.72 -14.09
CA VAL A 161 11.42 -6.62 -15.00
C VAL A 161 10.52 -5.60 -14.28
N GLY A 162 9.69 -6.05 -13.31
CA GLY A 162 8.92 -5.17 -12.44
C GLY A 162 9.82 -4.28 -11.57
N ASP A 163 10.86 -4.86 -10.96
CA ASP A 163 11.86 -4.10 -10.18
C ASP A 163 12.61 -3.06 -11.03
N LEU A 164 12.89 -3.38 -12.31
CA LEU A 164 13.50 -2.43 -13.23
C LEU A 164 12.53 -1.27 -13.59
N PHE A 165 11.23 -1.53 -13.74
CA PHE A 165 10.22 -0.46 -13.86
C PHE A 165 10.18 0.42 -12.61
N LEU A 166 10.13 -0.18 -11.42
CA LEU A 166 10.12 0.58 -10.16
C LEU A 166 11.41 1.39 -10.00
N THR A 167 12.56 0.85 -10.40
CA THR A 167 13.85 1.59 -10.41
C THR A 167 13.79 2.80 -11.35
N LEU A 168 13.21 2.65 -12.55
CA LEU A 168 13.00 3.78 -13.47
C LEU A 168 12.06 4.85 -12.91
N VAL A 169 11.00 4.47 -12.20
CA VAL A 169 10.10 5.44 -11.52
C VAL A 169 10.84 6.14 -10.37
N ARG A 170 11.69 5.43 -9.60
CA ARG A 170 12.52 6.02 -8.52
C ARG A 170 13.52 7.05 -9.02
N CYS A 171 13.95 7.00 -10.28
CA CYS A 171 14.85 8.02 -10.82
C CYS A 171 14.23 9.44 -10.79
N GLU A 172 12.91 9.59 -10.68
CA GLU A 172 12.26 10.90 -10.49
C GLU A 172 12.68 11.58 -9.18
N GLU A 173 13.08 10.84 -8.14
CA GLU A 173 13.64 11.39 -6.89
C GLU A 173 14.99 12.10 -7.11
N LEU A 174 15.69 11.81 -8.20
CA LEU A 174 17.00 12.35 -8.53
C LEU A 174 16.88 13.59 -9.44
N PRO A 175 17.63 14.68 -9.19
CA PRO A 175 17.61 15.88 -10.05
C PRO A 175 17.91 15.61 -11.54
N GLU A 176 18.70 14.57 -11.82
CA GLU A 176 19.05 14.14 -13.19
C GLU A 176 17.98 13.27 -13.86
N GLY A 177 17.07 12.67 -13.08
CA GLY A 177 16.03 11.77 -13.59
C GLY A 177 14.63 12.39 -13.68
N GLN A 178 14.46 13.62 -13.20
CA GLN A 178 13.22 14.40 -13.30
C GLN A 178 12.62 14.38 -14.72
N GLY A 179 11.30 14.14 -14.80
CA GLY A 179 10.57 13.94 -16.05
C GLY A 179 10.73 12.54 -16.65
N ILE A 180 11.15 11.53 -15.87
CA ILE A 180 11.03 10.12 -16.27
C ILE A 180 9.57 9.66 -16.15
N VAL A 181 8.86 10.06 -15.09
CA VAL A 181 7.46 9.71 -14.83
C VAL A 181 6.52 10.35 -15.85
N GLN A 182 6.79 11.60 -16.24
CA GLN A 182 6.08 12.26 -17.34
C GLN A 182 6.22 11.47 -18.65
N TRP A 183 7.43 11.02 -18.98
CA TRP A 183 7.67 10.20 -20.18
C TRP A 183 7.00 8.81 -20.08
N LEU A 184 7.00 8.16 -18.91
CA LEU A 184 6.30 6.89 -18.72
C LEU A 184 4.77 7.02 -18.95
N SER A 185 4.18 8.15 -18.57
CA SER A 185 2.77 8.46 -18.88
C SER A 185 2.55 8.76 -20.37
N GLU A 186 3.48 9.45 -21.05
CA GLU A 186 3.45 9.61 -22.51
C GLU A 186 3.58 8.27 -23.26
N GLN A 187 4.31 7.30 -22.70
CA GLN A 187 4.37 5.92 -23.17
C GLN A 187 3.12 5.09 -22.80
N LYS A 188 2.13 5.70 -22.14
CA LYS A 188 0.85 5.09 -21.75
C LYS A 188 1.01 3.87 -20.84
N LEU A 189 1.97 3.93 -19.91
CA LEU A 189 2.29 2.81 -19.02
C LEU A 189 1.06 2.28 -18.26
N LEU A 190 0.28 3.14 -17.61
CA LEU A 190 -0.80 2.66 -16.74
C LEU A 190 -1.96 2.06 -17.52
N ILE A 191 -2.44 2.69 -18.58
CA ILE A 191 -3.49 2.06 -19.41
C ILE A 191 -3.03 0.73 -20.02
N LYS A 192 -1.73 0.57 -20.38
CA LYS A 192 -1.17 -0.70 -20.84
C LYS A 192 -1.10 -1.77 -19.74
N LEU A 193 -0.79 -1.38 -18.50
CA LEU A 193 -0.85 -2.28 -17.34
C LEU A 193 -2.29 -2.66 -16.99
N ILE A 194 -3.24 -1.72 -17.07
CA ILE A 194 -4.68 -1.97 -16.87
C ILE A 194 -5.21 -2.95 -17.92
N ASP A 195 -4.70 -2.90 -19.16
CA ASP A 195 -5.00 -3.86 -20.23
C ASP A 195 -4.46 -5.27 -19.98
N ARG A 196 -3.58 -5.45 -18.99
CA ARG A 196 -3.20 -6.78 -18.47
C ARG A 196 -4.24 -7.37 -17.52
N LEU A 197 -5.14 -6.58 -16.94
CA LEU A 197 -6.27 -7.09 -16.14
C LEU A 197 -7.49 -7.51 -17.00
N GLU A 198 -7.36 -7.54 -18.33
CA GLU A 198 -8.41 -7.98 -19.24
C GLU A 198 -8.90 -9.42 -18.90
N PRO A 199 -10.19 -9.64 -18.59
CA PRO A 199 -10.74 -10.91 -18.04
C PRO A 199 -10.52 -12.22 -18.82
N HIS A 200 -9.95 -12.16 -20.01
CA HIS A 200 -9.56 -13.31 -20.82
C HIS A 200 -8.10 -13.74 -20.63
N ARG A 201 -7.27 -12.89 -20.02
CA ARG A 201 -5.89 -13.21 -19.60
C ARG A 201 -5.91 -14.08 -18.35
N ASP A 202 -4.78 -14.72 -18.07
CA ASP A 202 -4.63 -15.58 -16.90
C ASP A 202 -4.57 -14.78 -15.58
N PRO A 203 -4.90 -15.42 -14.43
CA PRO A 203 -4.88 -14.74 -13.13
C PRO A 203 -3.50 -14.24 -12.68
N GLU A 204 -2.40 -14.80 -13.19
CA GLU A 204 -1.03 -14.43 -12.85
C GLU A 204 -0.66 -13.09 -13.51
N THR A 205 -0.97 -12.93 -14.79
CA THR A 205 -0.92 -11.66 -15.52
C THR A 205 -1.67 -10.54 -14.79
N HIS A 206 -2.85 -10.85 -14.24
CA HIS A 206 -3.64 -9.87 -13.48
C HIS A 206 -2.94 -9.45 -12.18
N ALA A 207 -2.32 -10.40 -11.47
CA ALA A 207 -1.63 -10.17 -10.21
C ALA A 207 -0.32 -9.39 -10.42
N ASN A 208 0.49 -9.75 -11.41
CA ASN A 208 1.74 -9.05 -11.75
C ASN A 208 1.48 -7.58 -12.12
N ALA A 209 0.46 -7.34 -12.94
CA ALA A 209 0.06 -5.98 -13.31
C ALA A 209 -0.51 -5.19 -12.13
N GLN A 210 -1.34 -5.81 -11.29
CA GLN A 210 -1.84 -5.19 -10.06
C GLN A 210 -0.72 -4.80 -9.10
N GLN A 211 0.23 -5.71 -8.86
CA GLN A 211 1.34 -5.48 -7.96
C GLN A 211 2.18 -4.28 -8.41
N LEU A 212 2.56 -4.25 -9.69
CA LEU A 212 3.32 -3.13 -10.26
C LEU A 212 2.56 -1.79 -10.19
N ILE A 213 1.25 -1.78 -10.47
CA ILE A 213 0.40 -0.58 -10.32
C ILE A 213 0.36 -0.14 -8.85
N SER A 214 0.14 -1.06 -7.91
CA SER A 214 0.10 -0.77 -6.48
C SER A 214 1.44 -0.27 -5.92
N ASP A 215 2.57 -0.75 -6.43
CA ASP A 215 3.89 -0.28 -6.00
C ASP A 215 4.24 1.11 -6.59
N ILE A 216 3.79 1.40 -7.82
CA ILE A 216 3.82 2.77 -8.37
C ILE A 216 2.94 3.72 -7.53
N ILE A 217 1.75 3.28 -7.09
CA ILE A 217 0.89 4.03 -6.17
C ILE A 217 1.61 4.31 -4.84
N ARG A 218 2.22 3.27 -4.23
CA ARG A 218 2.95 3.39 -2.97
C ARG A 218 4.13 4.36 -3.05
N MET A 219 4.91 4.31 -4.12
CA MET A 219 6.00 5.26 -4.36
C MET A 219 5.52 6.70 -4.60
N SER A 220 4.28 6.88 -5.04
CA SER A 220 3.66 8.18 -5.30
C SER A 220 2.81 8.69 -4.15
N GLN A 221 2.84 8.04 -2.98
CA GLN A 221 1.91 8.31 -1.89
C GLN A 221 1.95 9.76 -1.40
N THR A 222 0.80 10.28 -0.98
CA THR A 222 0.70 11.61 -0.34
C THR A 222 0.22 11.52 1.11
N SER A 223 -0.04 10.33 1.64
CA SER A 223 -0.66 10.15 2.96
C SER A 223 0.32 10.06 4.13
N ASN A 224 1.63 9.85 3.91
CA ASN A 224 2.66 9.85 4.95
C ASN A 224 3.85 10.76 4.56
N PRO A 225 4.02 11.94 5.18
CA PRO A 225 5.10 12.87 4.84
C PRO A 225 6.49 12.46 5.33
N GLU A 226 6.62 11.46 6.21
CA GLU A 226 7.92 10.94 6.67
C GLU A 226 8.49 9.87 5.72
N SER A 227 7.68 9.34 4.80
CA SER A 227 8.10 8.34 3.83
C SER A 227 8.67 9.00 2.56
N PRO A 228 9.72 8.43 1.94
CA PRO A 228 10.13 8.83 0.59
C PRO A 228 8.95 8.71 -0.39
N THR A 229 8.74 9.75 -1.19
CA THR A 229 7.68 9.81 -2.20
C THR A 229 8.09 10.70 -3.36
N ILE A 230 7.71 10.30 -4.57
CA ILE A 230 7.77 11.15 -5.77
C ILE A 230 6.57 12.12 -5.86
N GLY A 231 5.66 12.05 -4.88
CA GLY A 231 4.46 12.89 -4.77
C GLY A 231 3.46 12.70 -5.90
N THR A 232 2.47 13.59 -5.95
CA THR A 232 1.46 13.63 -7.01
C THR A 232 2.11 13.92 -8.37
N ASN A 233 2.06 12.93 -9.26
CA ASN A 233 2.79 12.94 -10.54
C ASN A 233 1.91 12.52 -11.73
N ALA A 234 2.49 12.54 -12.94
CA ALA A 234 1.77 12.27 -14.20
C ALA A 234 1.07 10.91 -14.24
N LEU A 235 1.70 9.83 -13.74
CA LEU A 235 1.07 8.50 -13.70
C LEU A 235 -0.15 8.50 -12.77
N ILE A 236 -0.08 9.15 -11.61
CA ILE A 236 -1.23 9.28 -10.70
C ILE A 236 -2.37 10.12 -11.30
N GLN A 237 -2.04 11.15 -12.10
CA GLN A 237 -3.04 11.91 -12.86
C GLN A 237 -3.67 11.09 -13.99
N GLU A 238 -2.92 10.17 -14.62
CA GLU A 238 -3.42 9.23 -15.62
C GLU A 238 -4.35 8.19 -14.97
N LEU A 239 -3.93 7.58 -13.85
CA LEU A 239 -4.66 6.51 -13.15
C LEU A 239 -6.08 6.92 -12.78
N LYS A 240 -6.24 8.08 -12.15
CA LYS A 240 -7.54 8.56 -11.66
C LYS A 240 -8.50 8.98 -12.78
N SER A 241 -8.02 9.07 -14.01
CA SER A 241 -8.81 9.56 -15.15
C SER A 241 -10.04 8.68 -15.39
N LYS A 242 -11.11 9.32 -15.85
CA LYS A 242 -12.34 8.64 -16.24
C LYS A 242 -12.12 7.52 -17.26
N GLU A 243 -11.12 7.64 -18.14
CA GLU A 243 -10.78 6.61 -19.13
C GLU A 243 -10.27 5.32 -18.47
N ILE A 244 -9.19 5.42 -17.67
CA ILE A 244 -8.61 4.26 -16.99
C ILE A 244 -9.62 3.63 -16.02
N MET A 245 -10.28 4.46 -15.19
CA MET A 245 -11.21 3.94 -14.19
C MET A 245 -12.44 3.28 -14.83
N THR A 246 -12.94 3.82 -15.95
CA THR A 246 -14.03 3.16 -16.72
C THR A 246 -13.59 1.79 -17.21
N ARG A 247 -12.39 1.71 -17.79
CA ARG A 247 -11.88 0.46 -18.37
C ARG A 247 -11.61 -0.61 -17.32
N LEU A 248 -10.97 -0.22 -16.20
CA LEU A 248 -10.76 -1.10 -15.06
C LEU A 248 -12.10 -1.63 -14.52
N ALA A 249 -13.09 -0.75 -14.34
CA ALA A 249 -14.39 -1.15 -13.82
C ALA A 249 -15.18 -2.05 -14.79
N ASP A 250 -15.05 -1.84 -16.09
CA ASP A 250 -15.65 -2.72 -17.11
C ASP A 250 -15.00 -4.11 -17.14
N TYR A 251 -13.67 -4.20 -16.94
CA TYR A 251 -12.98 -5.49 -16.74
C TYR A 251 -13.42 -6.20 -15.46
N MET A 252 -13.54 -5.50 -14.32
CA MET A 252 -14.01 -6.12 -13.07
C MET A 252 -15.43 -6.71 -13.18
N LEU A 253 -16.29 -6.11 -14.00
CA LEU A 253 -17.71 -6.43 -14.13
C LEU A 253 -18.06 -7.39 -15.29
N ASP A 254 -17.08 -7.88 -16.06
CA ASP A 254 -17.36 -8.82 -17.14
C ASP A 254 -18.07 -10.08 -16.61
N SER A 255 -19.24 -10.38 -17.19
CA SER A 255 -20.12 -11.44 -16.68
C SER A 255 -19.83 -12.83 -17.26
N ASN A 256 -18.98 -12.95 -18.29
CA ASN A 256 -18.83 -14.16 -19.10
C ASN A 256 -17.40 -14.68 -19.21
N ALA A 257 -16.40 -13.80 -19.07
CA ALA A 257 -15.00 -14.13 -19.29
C ALA A 257 -14.44 -15.05 -18.18
N PRO A 258 -13.52 -15.98 -18.52
CA PRO A 258 -13.13 -17.09 -17.65
C PRO A 258 -12.45 -16.64 -16.35
N ASN A 259 -11.68 -15.55 -16.38
CA ASN A 259 -10.89 -15.07 -15.26
C ASN A 259 -11.44 -13.74 -14.68
N ALA A 260 -12.70 -13.40 -14.97
CA ALA A 260 -13.31 -12.13 -14.54
C ALA A 260 -13.36 -11.95 -13.01
N THR A 261 -13.45 -13.04 -12.23
CA THR A 261 -13.26 -13.00 -10.78
C THR A 261 -11.86 -12.51 -10.39
N SER A 262 -10.80 -12.94 -11.10
CA SER A 262 -9.44 -12.46 -10.85
C SER A 262 -9.30 -10.98 -11.22
N SER A 263 -9.87 -10.54 -12.36
CA SER A 263 -9.89 -9.12 -12.73
C SER A 263 -10.60 -8.27 -11.67
N LEU A 264 -11.71 -8.75 -11.10
CA LEU A 264 -12.39 -8.08 -9.98
C LEU A 264 -11.54 -8.02 -8.73
N ILE A 265 -10.94 -9.13 -8.28
CA ILE A 265 -10.12 -9.15 -7.06
C ILE A 265 -8.94 -8.16 -7.19
N ASN A 266 -8.22 -8.23 -8.31
CA ASN A 266 -7.06 -7.38 -8.57
C ASN A 266 -7.45 -5.90 -8.78
N GLY A 267 -8.49 -5.62 -9.57
CA GLY A 267 -8.97 -4.26 -9.79
C GLY A 267 -9.52 -3.58 -8.54
N VAL A 268 -10.17 -4.35 -7.65
CA VAL A 268 -10.56 -3.85 -6.32
C VAL A 268 -9.33 -3.50 -5.48
N THR A 269 -8.30 -4.36 -5.46
CA THR A 269 -7.06 -4.07 -4.73
C THR A 269 -6.39 -2.78 -5.24
N ILE A 270 -6.33 -2.56 -6.56
CA ILE A 270 -5.81 -1.29 -7.13
C ILE A 270 -6.59 -0.08 -6.59
N ILE A 271 -7.93 -0.12 -6.59
CA ILE A 271 -8.76 1.00 -6.13
C ILE A 271 -8.59 1.25 -4.62
N ILE A 272 -8.52 0.19 -3.82
CA ILE A 272 -8.30 0.28 -2.37
C ILE A 272 -6.91 0.88 -2.08
N ASP A 273 -5.85 0.35 -2.70
CA ASP A 273 -4.49 0.89 -2.54
C ASP A 273 -4.44 2.36 -3.01
N PHE A 274 -5.13 2.69 -4.10
CA PHE A 274 -5.15 4.05 -4.62
C PHE A 274 -5.82 5.04 -3.67
N ILE A 275 -6.97 4.68 -3.10
CA ILE A 275 -7.67 5.48 -2.07
C ILE A 275 -6.79 5.66 -0.82
N ARG A 276 -6.18 4.59 -0.32
CA ARG A 276 -5.44 4.60 0.95
C ARG A 276 -4.17 5.45 0.93
N HIS A 277 -3.42 5.41 -0.17
CA HIS A 277 -2.13 6.12 -0.29
C HIS A 277 -2.26 7.56 -0.80
N ASN A 278 -3.48 7.98 -1.19
CA ASN A 278 -3.76 9.33 -1.71
C ASN A 278 -4.87 10.05 -0.91
N ASN A 279 -5.27 9.51 0.26
CA ASN A 279 -6.18 10.20 1.15
C ASN A 279 -5.51 11.45 1.74
N SER A 280 -6.22 12.58 1.66
CA SER A 280 -5.75 13.90 2.08
C SER A 280 -6.19 14.31 3.49
N ASP A 281 -7.12 13.58 4.13
CA ASP A 281 -7.68 14.02 5.42
C ASP A 281 -6.66 13.96 6.58
N PHE A 282 -5.61 13.12 6.50
CA PHE A 282 -4.57 13.02 7.54
C PHE A 282 -3.80 14.34 7.75
N GLU A 283 -3.38 15.01 6.67
CA GLU A 283 -2.67 16.30 6.75
C GLU A 283 -3.53 17.36 7.44
N MET A 284 -4.83 17.38 7.14
CA MET A 284 -5.72 18.47 7.54
C MET A 284 -6.17 18.36 9.00
N ASP A 285 -6.51 17.16 9.49
CA ASP A 285 -6.86 16.95 10.90
C ASP A 285 -5.63 17.12 11.81
N GLN A 286 -4.46 16.61 11.42
CA GLN A 286 -3.23 16.76 12.20
C GLN A 286 -2.77 18.24 12.28
N MET A 287 -2.90 19.01 11.19
CA MET A 287 -2.66 20.47 11.21
C MET A 287 -3.69 21.24 12.05
N LEU A 288 -4.95 20.80 12.11
CA LEU A 288 -5.98 21.42 12.96
C LEU A 288 -5.73 21.20 14.45
N VAL A 289 -5.17 20.06 14.85
CA VAL A 289 -4.84 19.75 16.24
C VAL A 289 -3.61 20.54 16.73
N MET A 290 -2.59 20.76 15.91
CA MET A 290 -1.37 21.52 16.26
C MET A 290 -1.50 23.06 16.11
N GLY A 291 -2.70 23.62 16.31
CA GLY A 291 -3.06 24.99 15.93
C GLY A 291 -2.08 26.12 16.34
N GLY A 292 -1.48 26.75 15.31
CA GLY A 292 -0.72 28.00 15.41
C GLY A 292 -0.87 28.84 14.14
N GLY A 293 -1.34 30.09 14.28
CA GLY A 293 -1.84 30.92 13.16
C GLY A 293 -0.83 31.37 12.09
N THR A 294 0.40 30.84 12.08
CA THR A 294 1.43 31.11 11.08
C THR A 294 1.40 30.14 9.88
N MET A 295 0.57 29.09 9.91
CA MET A 295 0.60 27.98 8.95
C MET A 295 -0.36 28.11 7.75
N LEU A 296 -1.00 29.26 7.54
CA LEU A 296 -2.03 29.44 6.50
C LEU A 296 -1.49 29.23 5.07
N GLY A 297 -0.19 29.51 4.85
CA GLY A 297 0.50 29.18 3.60
C GLY A 297 0.85 27.69 3.43
N GLY A 298 1.10 26.96 4.53
CA GLY A 298 1.34 25.52 4.51
C GLY A 298 0.07 24.72 4.18
N MET A 299 -1.07 25.14 4.76
CA MET A 299 -2.39 24.57 4.44
C MET A 299 -2.75 24.70 2.96
N GLN A 300 -2.33 25.80 2.31
CA GLN A 300 -2.54 25.99 0.87
C GLN A 300 -1.69 25.03 0.03
N GLN A 301 -0.49 24.67 0.50
CA GLN A 301 0.44 23.84 -0.26
C GLN A 301 0.12 22.33 -0.16
N GLY A 302 -0.26 21.81 1.01
CA GLY A 302 -0.73 20.42 1.18
C GLY A 302 -2.03 20.13 0.41
N MET A 303 -2.96 21.10 0.40
CA MET A 303 -4.18 21.03 -0.42
C MET A 303 -3.91 21.00 -1.93
N LEU A 304 -2.84 21.64 -2.41
CA LEU A 304 -2.44 21.61 -3.82
C LEU A 304 -1.81 20.28 -4.25
N SER A 305 -1.21 19.52 -3.32
CA SER A 305 -0.73 18.16 -3.56
C SER A 305 -1.83 17.09 -3.51
N SER A 306 -3.01 17.39 -2.97
CA SER A 306 -4.12 16.44 -2.83
C SER A 306 -4.59 15.85 -4.17
N VAL A 307 -4.72 14.52 -4.24
CA VAL A 307 -5.20 13.85 -5.47
C VAL A 307 -6.72 13.92 -5.51
N ASN A 308 -7.25 14.66 -6.48
CA ASN A 308 -8.69 14.68 -6.74
C ASN A 308 -9.19 13.33 -7.27
N LEU A 309 -9.83 12.53 -6.40
CA LEU A 309 -10.41 11.20 -6.71
C LEU A 309 -11.86 11.26 -7.25
N GLY A 310 -12.38 12.45 -7.60
CA GLY A 310 -13.77 12.64 -7.98
C GLY A 310 -14.22 11.86 -9.22
N GLU A 311 -13.40 11.79 -10.28
CA GLU A 311 -13.75 11.01 -11.49
C GLU A 311 -13.82 9.51 -11.23
N MET A 312 -12.86 8.97 -10.47
CA MET A 312 -12.88 7.58 -9.99
C MET A 312 -14.16 7.30 -9.18
N LEU A 313 -14.45 8.15 -8.19
CA LEU A 313 -15.61 7.97 -7.33
C LEU A 313 -16.93 8.00 -8.12
N GLN A 314 -17.04 8.89 -9.12
CA GLN A 314 -18.16 8.91 -10.06
C GLN A 314 -18.29 7.58 -10.82
N VAL A 315 -17.21 7.11 -11.45
CA VAL A 315 -17.22 5.89 -12.28
C VAL A 315 -17.66 4.66 -11.49
N MET A 316 -17.22 4.57 -10.22
CA MET A 316 -17.58 3.49 -9.31
C MET A 316 -19.02 3.63 -8.80
N ALA A 317 -19.46 4.85 -8.46
CA ALA A 317 -20.84 5.13 -8.08
C ALA A 317 -21.83 4.72 -9.20
N ASP A 318 -21.57 5.13 -10.44
CA ASP A 318 -22.36 4.80 -11.63
C ASP A 318 -22.49 3.27 -11.87
N ARG A 319 -21.56 2.47 -11.33
CA ARG A 319 -21.52 1.00 -11.46
C ARG A 319 -22.02 0.24 -10.23
N THR A 320 -22.46 0.93 -9.17
CA THR A 320 -22.93 0.32 -7.91
C THR A 320 -23.95 -0.80 -8.14
N GLU A 321 -24.89 -0.64 -9.08
CA GLU A 321 -25.89 -1.68 -9.39
C GLU A 321 -25.26 -3.03 -9.82
N ASN A 322 -24.15 -2.98 -10.56
CA ASN A 322 -23.52 -4.18 -11.13
C ASN A 322 -22.66 -4.89 -10.08
N PHE A 323 -21.94 -4.14 -9.24
CA PHE A 323 -21.29 -4.71 -8.05
C PHE A 323 -22.33 -5.31 -7.09
N GLN A 324 -23.49 -4.67 -6.92
CA GLN A 324 -24.56 -5.20 -6.08
C GLN A 324 -25.13 -6.52 -6.61
N LYS A 325 -25.27 -6.69 -7.93
CA LYS A 325 -25.65 -7.98 -8.54
C LYS A 325 -24.63 -9.06 -8.20
N LEU A 326 -23.33 -8.79 -8.35
CA LEU A 326 -22.25 -9.73 -8.02
C LEU A 326 -22.12 -10.03 -6.51
N LEU A 327 -22.50 -9.08 -5.64
CA LEU A 327 -22.54 -9.31 -4.19
C LEU A 327 -23.63 -10.33 -3.82
N VAL A 328 -24.80 -10.25 -4.46
CA VAL A 328 -25.91 -11.18 -4.23
C VAL A 328 -25.64 -12.52 -4.93
N GLU A 329 -25.26 -12.50 -6.21
CA GLU A 329 -25.03 -13.64 -7.09
C GLU A 329 -23.58 -13.62 -7.64
N PRO A 330 -22.58 -14.14 -6.88
CA PRO A 330 -21.18 -14.13 -7.30
C PRO A 330 -20.92 -15.16 -8.41
N ARG A 331 -19.99 -14.83 -9.32
CA ARG A 331 -19.50 -15.73 -10.37
C ARG A 331 -18.71 -16.90 -9.80
N SER A 332 -18.01 -16.67 -8.70
CA SER A 332 -17.02 -17.58 -8.11
C SER A 332 -17.56 -18.64 -7.16
N VAL A 333 -18.82 -18.53 -6.71
CA VAL A 333 -19.41 -19.46 -5.72
C VAL A 333 -20.86 -19.77 -6.06
N SER A 334 -21.10 -20.99 -6.55
CA SER A 334 -22.45 -21.53 -6.84
C SER A 334 -22.95 -22.52 -5.77
N ASP A 335 -22.09 -23.40 -5.26
CA ASP A 335 -22.51 -24.62 -4.58
C ASP A 335 -22.06 -24.73 -3.10
N PRO A 336 -22.83 -25.41 -2.23
CA PRO A 336 -22.42 -25.70 -0.86
C PRO A 336 -21.21 -26.64 -0.79
N VAL A 337 -20.17 -26.22 -0.09
CA VAL A 337 -18.97 -27.03 0.19
C VAL A 337 -19.19 -27.82 1.49
N PRO A 338 -18.78 -29.11 1.57
CA PRO A 338 -18.89 -29.89 2.80
C PRO A 338 -17.94 -29.35 3.88
N THR A 339 -18.49 -29.01 5.05
CA THR A 339 -17.73 -28.60 6.24
C THR A 339 -18.02 -29.51 7.43
N THR A 340 -17.28 -29.33 8.53
CA THR A 340 -17.50 -30.05 9.80
C THR A 340 -18.85 -29.73 10.46
N THR A 341 -19.55 -28.67 10.03
CA THR A 341 -20.91 -28.31 10.49
C THR A 341 -22.00 -28.65 9.46
N GLY A 342 -21.63 -29.29 8.34
CA GLY A 342 -22.52 -29.63 7.23
C GLY A 342 -22.18 -28.87 5.93
N PRO A 343 -22.97 -29.03 4.86
CA PRO A 343 -22.79 -28.26 3.63
C PRO A 343 -23.04 -26.77 3.88
N GLN A 344 -22.06 -25.92 3.54
CA GLN A 344 -22.10 -24.46 3.71
C GLN A 344 -21.72 -23.82 2.38
N VAL A 345 -22.47 -22.83 1.91
CA VAL A 345 -22.03 -21.98 0.79
C VAL A 345 -20.92 -21.06 1.33
N PRO A 346 -19.71 -21.03 0.75
CA PRO A 346 -18.66 -20.13 1.21
C PRO A 346 -18.96 -18.66 0.83
N LEU A 347 -18.32 -17.71 1.51
CA LEU A 347 -18.49 -16.29 1.19
C LEU A 347 -17.99 -15.98 -0.24
N GLY A 348 -16.81 -16.52 -0.58
CA GLY A 348 -16.08 -16.22 -1.80
C GLY A 348 -15.27 -14.91 -1.67
N PHE A 349 -14.09 -14.87 -2.29
CA PHE A 349 -13.26 -13.66 -2.31
C PHE A 349 -13.96 -12.50 -3.03
N GLU A 350 -14.80 -12.80 -4.02
CA GLU A 350 -15.60 -11.82 -4.77
C GLU A 350 -16.54 -11.01 -3.88
N ARG A 351 -17.33 -11.65 -3.01
CA ARG A 351 -18.20 -10.94 -2.07
C ARG A 351 -17.39 -10.15 -1.04
N LEU A 352 -16.31 -10.73 -0.50
CA LEU A 352 -15.45 -10.06 0.47
C LEU A 352 -14.81 -8.80 -0.13
N LYS A 353 -14.24 -8.90 -1.33
CA LYS A 353 -13.63 -7.77 -2.05
C LYS A 353 -14.66 -6.69 -2.41
N ILE A 354 -15.89 -7.04 -2.78
CA ILE A 354 -16.95 -6.05 -3.00
C ILE A 354 -17.34 -5.34 -1.68
N CYS A 355 -17.39 -6.04 -0.55
CA CYS A 355 -17.59 -5.39 0.76
C CYS A 355 -16.42 -4.45 1.12
N GLU A 356 -15.17 -4.86 0.91
CA GLU A 356 -13.98 -4.03 1.15
C GLU A 356 -14.00 -2.78 0.25
N LEU A 357 -14.30 -2.95 -1.04
CA LEU A 357 -14.49 -1.86 -2.00
C LEU A 357 -15.55 -0.88 -1.50
N TYR A 358 -16.69 -1.37 -1.03
CA TYR A 358 -17.77 -0.51 -0.58
C TYR A 358 -17.40 0.30 0.67
N ALA A 359 -16.62 -0.28 1.60
CA ALA A 359 -16.12 0.41 2.79
C ALA A 359 -15.10 1.51 2.45
N GLU A 360 -14.18 1.25 1.53
CA GLU A 360 -13.14 2.20 1.13
C GLU A 360 -13.67 3.31 0.21
N LEU A 361 -14.64 3.00 -0.68
CA LEU A 361 -15.36 4.02 -1.44
C LEU A 361 -16.23 4.90 -0.53
N LEU A 362 -16.84 4.34 0.53
CA LEU A 362 -17.57 5.15 1.52
C LEU A 362 -16.63 6.11 2.26
N HIS A 363 -15.50 5.62 2.73
CA HIS A 363 -14.44 6.41 3.34
C HIS A 363 -13.99 7.54 2.40
N CYS A 364 -13.70 7.22 1.13
CA CYS A 364 -13.41 8.20 0.09
C CYS A 364 -14.53 9.23 -0.08
N SER A 365 -15.80 8.80 -0.08
CA SER A 365 -16.96 9.69 -0.17
C SER A 365 -17.18 10.59 1.04
N ASN A 366 -16.42 10.43 2.12
CA ASN A 366 -16.42 11.33 3.27
C ASN A 366 -15.28 12.36 3.22
N MET A 367 -14.31 12.21 2.31
CA MET A 367 -13.20 13.15 2.14
C MET A 367 -13.70 14.58 1.88
N SER A 368 -13.06 15.55 2.54
CA SER A 368 -13.55 16.93 2.61
C SER A 368 -13.64 17.62 1.24
N ASN A 369 -12.71 17.30 0.33
CA ASN A 369 -12.66 17.80 -1.05
C ASN A 369 -13.75 17.21 -1.97
N LEU A 370 -14.30 16.04 -1.66
CA LEU A 370 -15.32 15.36 -2.48
C LEU A 370 -16.77 15.74 -2.13
N ASN A 371 -16.97 16.52 -1.07
CA ASN A 371 -18.28 16.94 -0.54
C ASN A 371 -18.49 18.46 -0.57
N LEU A 372 -17.71 19.20 -1.37
CA LEU A 372 -17.83 20.66 -1.47
C LEU A 372 -19.22 21.06 -2.03
N PRO A 373 -19.92 22.04 -1.41
CA PRO A 373 -21.26 22.43 -1.80
C PRO A 373 -21.27 23.12 -3.17
N VAL A 374 -22.09 22.61 -4.10
CA VAL A 374 -22.03 22.99 -5.52
C VAL A 374 -22.36 24.47 -5.82
N LYS A 375 -22.95 25.20 -4.87
CA LYS A 375 -23.53 26.54 -5.11
C LYS A 375 -22.60 27.72 -4.80
N GLU A 376 -21.40 27.53 -4.27
CA GLU A 376 -20.44 28.61 -4.03
C GLU A 376 -19.03 28.25 -4.53
N ASN A 377 -18.35 29.20 -5.19
CA ASN A 377 -16.91 29.09 -5.51
C ASN A 377 -16.12 29.36 -4.22
N ILE A 378 -16.19 28.44 -3.26
CA ILE A 378 -15.57 28.59 -1.93
C ILE A 378 -14.06 28.55 -2.08
N THR A 379 -13.40 29.56 -1.51
CA THR A 379 -11.95 29.72 -1.51
C THR A 379 -11.32 28.81 -0.44
N ILE A 380 -10.07 28.37 -0.64
CA ILE A 380 -9.36 27.46 0.29
C ILE A 380 -9.36 28.01 1.74
N SER A 381 -9.29 29.34 1.91
CA SER A 381 -9.35 30.05 3.18
C SER A 381 -10.71 29.94 3.91
N GLU A 382 -11.82 29.84 3.18
CA GLU A 382 -13.17 29.75 3.74
C GLU A 382 -13.48 28.33 4.25
N ILE A 383 -12.94 27.30 3.58
CA ILE A 383 -13.00 25.90 4.03
C ILE A 383 -12.33 25.73 5.40
N ALA A 384 -11.14 26.31 5.58
CA ALA A 384 -10.41 26.27 6.85
C ALA A 384 -11.13 27.02 7.99
N GLN A 385 -11.80 28.14 7.68
CA GLN A 385 -12.59 28.88 8.67
C GLN A 385 -13.86 28.15 9.11
N GLN A 386 -14.56 27.44 8.20
CA GLN A 386 -15.73 26.66 8.59
C GLN A 386 -15.34 25.53 9.58
N ARG A 387 -14.23 24.82 9.36
CA ARG A 387 -13.75 23.77 10.28
C ARG A 387 -13.37 24.27 11.68
N SER A 388 -12.66 25.40 11.80
CA SER A 388 -12.20 25.90 13.12
C SER A 388 -13.34 26.31 14.08
N THR A 389 -14.56 26.45 13.57
CA THR A 389 -15.76 26.71 14.38
C THR A 389 -16.59 25.46 14.74
N MET A 390 -16.21 24.27 14.25
CA MET A 390 -17.04 23.04 14.31
C MET A 390 -16.45 21.89 15.13
N SER A 391 -15.24 22.01 15.69
CA SER A 391 -14.61 20.92 16.46
C SER A 391 -15.18 20.75 17.89
N THR A 392 -16.24 19.96 18.03
CA THR A 392 -16.60 19.31 19.31
C THR A 392 -16.23 17.82 19.28
N PRO A 393 -15.24 17.34 20.05
CA PRO A 393 -14.90 15.92 20.09
C PRO A 393 -15.99 15.11 20.81
N LEU A 394 -16.47 14.04 20.17
CA LEU A 394 -17.50 13.13 20.68
C LEU A 394 -16.98 11.68 20.68
N GLY A 395 -16.14 11.34 21.67
CA GLY A 395 -15.67 9.96 21.88
C GLY A 395 -14.86 9.78 23.17
N ASP A 396 -15.07 8.67 23.86
CA ASP A 396 -14.22 8.21 24.97
C ASP A 396 -12.84 7.77 24.44
N THR A 397 -11.80 7.98 25.24
CA THR A 397 -10.40 7.77 24.81
C THR A 397 -10.04 6.32 24.49
N HIS A 398 -10.63 5.33 25.18
CA HIS A 398 -10.24 3.92 25.02
C HIS A 398 -10.70 3.26 23.71
N THR A 399 -11.84 3.67 23.15
CA THR A 399 -12.23 3.19 21.80
C THR A 399 -11.44 3.88 20.70
N LEU A 400 -11.01 5.13 20.94
CA LEU A 400 -10.14 5.86 20.02
C LEU A 400 -8.75 5.22 19.95
N GLU A 401 -8.10 4.91 21.08
CA GLU A 401 -6.77 4.25 21.11
C GLU A 401 -6.75 2.92 20.31
N PHE A 402 -7.77 2.06 20.49
CA PHE A 402 -7.85 0.79 19.77
C PHE A 402 -8.04 0.99 18.25
N LEU A 403 -8.87 1.97 17.85
CA LEU A 403 -9.14 2.25 16.45
C LEU A 403 -7.99 3.01 15.77
N GLU A 404 -7.30 3.90 16.48
CA GLU A 404 -6.13 4.63 16.00
C GLU A 404 -4.97 3.65 15.71
N GLN A 405 -4.69 2.73 16.63
CA GLN A 405 -3.71 1.65 16.42
C GLN A 405 -4.05 0.78 15.21
N HIS A 406 -5.33 0.45 14.99
CA HIS A 406 -5.76 -0.36 13.85
C HIS A 406 -5.93 0.41 12.53
N HIS A 407 -6.18 1.72 12.58
CA HIS A 407 -6.18 2.60 11.40
C HIS A 407 -4.74 2.81 10.89
N VAL A 408 -3.78 2.97 11.80
CA VAL A 408 -2.35 2.93 11.50
C VAL A 408 -1.96 1.58 10.87
N ASN A 409 -2.42 0.45 11.42
CA ASN A 409 -2.19 -0.87 10.81
C ASN A 409 -2.81 -0.99 9.39
N ARG A 410 -3.96 -0.34 9.12
CA ARG A 410 -4.59 -0.29 7.79
C ARG A 410 -3.79 0.58 6.80
N GLN A 411 -3.17 1.68 7.27
CA GLN A 411 -2.33 2.56 6.45
C GLN A 411 -0.95 1.95 6.15
N LEU A 412 -0.36 1.20 7.07
CA LEU A 412 0.96 0.58 6.90
C LEU A 412 0.99 -0.64 5.96
N GLY A 413 -0.16 -1.04 5.39
CA GLY A 413 -0.24 -2.18 4.47
C GLY A 413 0.09 -3.54 5.09
N ILE A 414 0.10 -3.63 6.44
CA ILE A 414 0.42 -4.87 7.16
C ILE A 414 -0.62 -5.93 6.80
N SER A 415 -0.14 -7.15 6.50
CA SER A 415 -1.01 -8.23 6.04
C SER A 415 -2.08 -8.57 7.10
N ASN A 416 -3.32 -8.81 6.65
CA ASN A 416 -4.41 -9.20 7.55
C ASN A 416 -4.20 -10.59 8.19
N GLU A 417 -3.19 -11.36 7.77
CA GLU A 417 -2.86 -12.66 8.34
C GLU A 417 -2.13 -12.54 9.69
N ASP A 418 -1.22 -11.56 9.83
CA ASP A 418 -0.45 -11.35 11.07
C ASP A 418 -1.33 -10.83 12.22
N SER A 419 -2.25 -9.91 11.92
CA SER A 419 -3.17 -9.34 12.92
C SER A 419 -4.15 -10.39 13.47
N ALA A 420 -4.49 -11.40 12.66
CA ALA A 420 -5.35 -12.50 13.09
C ALA A 420 -4.69 -13.37 14.18
N MET A 421 -3.37 -13.57 14.15
CA MET A 421 -2.66 -14.31 15.19
C MET A 421 -2.71 -13.59 16.55
N ALA A 422 -2.54 -12.27 16.57
CA ALA A 422 -2.65 -11.47 17.79
C ALA A 422 -4.05 -11.56 18.42
N SER A 423 -5.10 -11.56 17.60
CA SER A 423 -6.49 -11.64 18.10
C SER A 423 -6.84 -12.96 18.80
N ASN A 424 -6.20 -14.08 18.43
CA ASN A 424 -6.43 -15.38 19.06
C ASN A 424 -5.84 -15.48 20.47
N ALA A 425 -4.78 -14.74 20.78
CA ALA A 425 -4.13 -14.76 22.09
C ALA A 425 -4.98 -14.08 23.19
N ALA A 426 -5.84 -13.13 22.81
CA ALA A 426 -6.69 -12.38 23.73
C ALA A 426 -7.94 -13.15 24.22
N THR A 427 -8.16 -14.38 23.76
CA THR A 427 -9.35 -15.19 24.08
C THR A 427 -9.12 -16.37 25.03
N THR A 428 -7.96 -16.45 25.71
CA THR A 428 -7.69 -17.51 26.71
C THR A 428 -7.09 -16.96 28.00
N SER A 429 -7.93 -16.41 28.88
CA SER A 429 -7.54 -16.05 30.25
C SER A 429 -8.69 -16.17 31.26
N ASP A 430 -9.32 -17.34 31.36
CA ASP A 430 -10.15 -17.69 32.51
C ASP A 430 -9.34 -18.59 33.47
N THR A 431 -8.90 -17.99 34.57
CA THR A 431 -8.33 -18.71 35.71
C THR A 431 -9.41 -19.02 36.74
N ASP A 432 -9.86 -20.26 36.81
CA ASP A 432 -10.57 -20.78 37.98
C ASP A 432 -9.68 -21.78 38.72
N ASN A 433 -9.32 -21.42 39.96
CA ASN A 433 -8.50 -22.21 40.85
C ASN A 433 -9.37 -22.70 42.01
N ASP A 434 -9.78 -23.97 41.96
CA ASP A 434 -10.26 -24.66 43.16
C ASP A 434 -9.61 -26.05 43.28
N SER A 435 -9.20 -26.39 44.50
CA SER A 435 -8.26 -27.47 44.77
C SER A 435 -8.92 -28.64 45.48
N SER A 436 -8.73 -29.87 45.02
CA SER A 436 -8.18 -30.96 45.85
C SER A 436 -8.09 -32.33 45.15
N ASP A 437 -7.02 -33.04 45.53
CA ASP A 437 -6.83 -34.49 45.58
C ASP A 437 -6.96 -35.42 44.33
N ALA A 438 -5.78 -35.99 44.02
CA ALA A 438 -5.50 -37.43 44.02
C ALA A 438 -5.38 -38.21 42.69
N THR A 439 -4.19 -38.83 42.56
CA THR A 439 -3.90 -40.12 41.90
C THR A 439 -4.06 -40.26 40.38
N GLY A 440 -2.95 -40.02 39.65
CA GLY A 440 -2.11 -41.10 39.10
C GLY A 440 -2.57 -41.92 37.88
N ILE A 441 -1.54 -42.44 37.18
CA ILE A 441 -1.52 -43.47 36.12
C ILE A 441 -1.47 -42.94 34.66
N GLN A 442 -0.47 -43.49 33.97
CA GLN A 442 -0.08 -43.30 32.57
C GLN A 442 -1.18 -43.76 31.57
N SER A 443 -1.22 -43.20 30.35
CA SER A 443 -0.50 -43.80 29.20
C SER A 443 -0.97 -43.35 27.79
N LYS A 444 0.03 -43.13 26.92
CA LYS A 444 0.09 -43.42 25.46
C LYS A 444 -0.99 -42.89 24.50
N GLU A 445 -0.53 -42.00 23.62
CA GLU A 445 -0.68 -42.12 22.15
C GLU A 445 0.76 -41.96 21.59
N THR A 446 1.47 -42.99 21.09
CA THR A 446 1.38 -43.69 19.80
C THR A 446 1.53 -42.81 18.55
N GLU A 447 2.76 -42.36 18.30
CA GLU A 447 3.23 -42.17 16.93
C GLU A 447 3.45 -43.52 16.22
N PHE A 448 3.25 -43.53 14.91
CA PHE A 448 3.74 -44.56 13.99
C PHE A 448 4.15 -43.85 12.68
N THR A 449 5.33 -43.23 12.67
CA THR A 449 6.60 -43.77 12.13
C THR A 449 6.62 -44.11 10.64
N GLY A 450 7.54 -43.45 9.93
CA GLY A 450 8.23 -44.01 8.77
C GLY A 450 8.40 -43.02 7.60
N GLU A 451 9.57 -42.88 6.96
CA GLU A 451 10.92 -43.37 7.32
C GLU A 451 11.94 -42.65 6.42
N LYS A 452 13.07 -42.16 6.95
CA LYS A 452 14.28 -41.99 6.14
C LYS A 452 15.56 -42.15 6.97
N VAL A 453 16.44 -42.99 6.45
CA VAL A 453 17.55 -43.65 7.15
C VAL A 453 18.85 -42.84 6.96
N VAL A 454 19.47 -42.40 8.08
CA VAL A 454 20.84 -42.73 8.59
C VAL A 454 21.97 -42.83 7.53
N ALA A 455 23.22 -42.30 7.68
CA ALA A 455 24.01 -41.55 8.68
C ALA A 455 25.12 -40.75 7.91
N SER A 456 26.08 -39.97 8.45
CA SER A 456 26.85 -40.05 9.72
C SER A 456 27.64 -38.77 10.05
N ALA A 457 27.81 -38.47 11.35
CA ALA A 457 28.74 -37.48 11.94
C ALA A 457 30.10 -38.15 12.32
N PRO A 458 31.09 -37.57 13.05
CA PRO A 458 31.20 -36.30 13.82
C PRO A 458 32.28 -35.33 13.21
N SER A 459 32.70 -34.16 13.73
CA SER A 459 33.02 -33.70 15.11
C SER A 459 33.43 -32.19 15.10
N ASP A 460 33.49 -31.38 16.18
CA ASP A 460 32.92 -31.34 17.55
C ASP A 460 33.32 -29.98 18.22
N GLU A 461 32.45 -29.41 19.09
CA GLU A 461 32.66 -28.23 20.02
C GLU A 461 32.98 -26.81 19.46
N PRO A 462 32.79 -25.71 20.25
CA PRO A 462 31.64 -25.35 21.09
C PRO A 462 31.11 -23.91 20.81
N ALA A 463 30.07 -23.47 21.52
CA ALA A 463 29.46 -22.13 21.38
C ALA A 463 30.02 -21.10 22.38
N GLU A 464 30.06 -19.83 21.97
CA GLU A 464 30.19 -18.66 22.86
C GLU A 464 29.00 -17.71 22.67
N THR A 465 28.63 -17.05 23.77
CA THR A 465 27.50 -16.12 23.90
C THR A 465 28.00 -14.68 23.93
N GLU A 466 27.36 -13.77 23.20
CA GLU A 466 27.55 -12.33 23.39
C GLU A 466 26.24 -11.67 23.86
N GLU A 467 26.35 -10.87 24.93
CA GLU A 467 25.26 -10.05 25.49
C GLU A 467 25.32 -8.64 24.90
N GLU A 468 24.19 -8.10 24.46
CA GLU A 468 24.07 -6.69 24.07
C GLU A 468 24.07 -5.78 25.31
N ASN A 469 24.71 -4.61 25.22
CA ASN A 469 24.61 -3.53 26.22
C ASN A 469 24.42 -2.19 25.52
N ASP A 470 23.37 -1.47 25.92
CA ASP A 470 23.05 -0.09 25.55
C ASP A 470 23.60 0.95 26.56
N ASP A 471 23.43 2.24 26.23
CA ASP A 471 23.65 3.48 27.03
C ASP A 471 25.13 3.88 27.34
N GLU A 472 25.60 5.13 27.17
CA GLU A 472 25.05 6.41 27.65
C GLU A 472 25.56 7.70 26.89
N LEU A 473 24.65 8.69 26.80
CA LEU A 473 24.78 10.16 27.10
C LEU A 473 25.81 11.13 26.44
N ARG A 474 25.27 12.03 25.61
CA ARG A 474 25.12 13.53 25.77
C ARG A 474 26.15 14.41 26.53
N LEU A 475 26.61 15.49 25.84
CA LEU A 475 26.69 16.94 26.22
C LEU A 475 27.52 17.39 27.48
N ALA A 476 28.19 18.56 27.59
CA ALA A 476 28.49 19.72 26.73
C ALA A 476 29.59 20.66 27.34
N GLU A 477 30.08 21.66 26.56
CA GLU A 477 30.69 23.00 26.93
C GLU A 477 31.94 23.08 27.86
N ASP A 478 32.85 24.07 27.81
CA ASP A 478 32.69 25.55 27.84
C ASP A 478 34.04 26.35 27.61
N LEU A 479 33.96 27.69 27.54
CA LEU A 479 34.98 28.77 27.73
C LEU A 479 35.85 29.23 26.53
N SER A 480 36.14 30.54 26.29
CA SER A 480 35.88 31.78 27.08
C SER A 480 35.79 33.08 26.23
N ALA A 481 35.19 34.15 26.80
CA ALA A 481 35.22 35.56 26.32
C ALA A 481 36.57 36.28 26.67
N GLN A 482 36.86 37.58 26.50
CA GLN A 482 36.06 38.82 26.31
C GLN A 482 37.03 40.00 25.95
N ASP A 483 36.61 41.07 25.25
CA ASP A 483 37.04 42.48 25.54
C ASP A 483 36.31 43.56 24.70
N ASP A 484 36.20 44.78 25.25
CA ASP A 484 35.42 45.94 24.76
C ASP A 484 36.19 46.93 23.85
N HIS A 485 35.49 47.69 22.98
CA HIS A 485 35.57 49.17 22.91
C HIS A 485 34.60 49.83 21.90
N ASN A 486 34.27 51.11 22.13
CA ASN A 486 33.23 51.91 21.46
C ASN A 486 33.76 53.30 21.04
N VAL A 487 33.59 53.74 19.78
CA VAL A 487 33.55 55.17 19.35
C VAL A 487 32.63 55.38 18.13
N SER A 488 31.93 56.52 18.11
CA SER A 488 30.91 57.01 17.16
C SER A 488 31.44 57.64 15.84
N SER A 489 30.62 57.61 14.76
CA SER A 489 30.04 58.80 14.05
C SER A 489 29.88 58.69 12.51
N GLY A 490 28.77 59.23 11.94
CA GLY A 490 28.80 59.87 10.60
C GLY A 490 27.84 59.47 9.44
N ASP A 491 26.51 59.74 9.57
CA ASP A 491 25.61 60.33 8.54
C ASP A 491 25.40 59.69 7.11
N PRO A 492 24.38 60.11 6.29
CA PRO A 492 23.56 59.15 5.55
C PRO A 492 23.34 59.44 4.04
N HIS A 493 22.28 58.84 3.47
CA HIS A 493 21.70 58.97 2.12
C HIS A 493 22.25 58.09 0.98
N LYS A 494 21.41 57.13 0.56
CA LYS A 494 20.88 57.16 -0.81
C LYS A 494 19.50 56.52 -0.88
N GLU A 495 18.53 57.29 -1.36
CA GLU A 495 17.17 56.82 -1.67
C GLU A 495 17.18 56.08 -3.01
N THR A 496 16.43 54.98 -3.09
CA THR A 496 15.82 54.50 -4.33
C THR A 496 14.38 54.11 -4.02
N ALA A 497 13.47 54.49 -4.90
CA ALA A 497 12.04 54.61 -4.60
C ALA A 497 11.32 53.26 -4.44
N MET A 498 10.23 53.29 -3.67
CA MET A 498 9.20 52.26 -3.67
C MET A 498 8.45 52.28 -5.01
N GLU A 499 8.32 51.13 -5.66
CA GLU A 499 7.26 50.88 -6.64
C GLU A 499 6.13 50.07 -5.99
N ASP A 500 4.93 50.18 -6.57
CA ASP A 500 3.63 50.03 -5.92
C ASP A 500 3.15 48.56 -5.85
N PRO A 501 2.75 48.00 -4.69
CA PRO A 501 2.29 46.61 -4.59
C PRO A 501 0.86 46.45 -5.13
N SER A 502 0.71 46.41 -6.45
CA SER A 502 -0.60 46.27 -7.14
C SER A 502 -0.75 45.02 -8.03
N ASP A 503 0.34 44.30 -8.34
CA ASP A 503 0.31 43.10 -9.22
C ASP A 503 0.10 41.76 -8.49
N ALA A 504 -0.15 41.76 -7.17
CA ALA A 504 -0.38 40.53 -6.39
C ALA A 504 -1.76 39.86 -6.60
N SER A 505 -2.49 40.21 -7.67
CA SER A 505 -3.89 39.78 -7.91
C SER A 505 -4.10 38.78 -9.05
N ASN A 506 -3.03 38.35 -9.73
CA ASN A 506 -3.12 37.46 -10.90
C ASN A 506 -2.67 36.00 -10.67
N LEU A 507 -2.36 35.58 -9.44
CA LEU A 507 -1.94 34.20 -9.13
C LEU A 507 -3.09 33.29 -8.63
N ASP A 508 -4.24 33.85 -8.25
CA ASP A 508 -5.36 33.10 -7.64
C ASP A 508 -6.34 32.45 -8.64
N ALA A 509 -6.09 32.55 -9.94
CA ALA A 509 -7.09 32.22 -10.97
C ALA A 509 -7.07 30.75 -11.46
N GLU A 510 -5.92 30.07 -11.47
CA GLU A 510 -5.71 28.84 -12.25
C GLU A 510 -5.85 27.51 -11.48
N HIS A 511 -5.82 27.52 -10.13
CA HIS A 511 -5.97 26.30 -9.32
C HIS A 511 -7.38 26.10 -8.72
N ARG A 512 -8.42 26.23 -9.54
CA ARG A 512 -9.78 25.87 -9.13
C ARG A 512 -10.00 24.36 -9.30
N LEU A 513 -10.14 23.64 -8.19
CA LEU A 513 -10.55 22.22 -8.18
C LEU A 513 -11.96 22.09 -8.77
N GLN A 514 -12.06 21.80 -10.07
CA GLN A 514 -13.34 21.57 -10.73
C GLN A 514 -13.81 20.14 -10.46
N MET A 515 -14.56 19.97 -9.37
CA MET A 515 -15.19 18.70 -9.01
C MET A 515 -16.26 18.29 -10.04
N PRO A 516 -16.44 16.98 -10.32
CA PRO A 516 -17.60 16.51 -11.08
C PRO A 516 -18.89 16.89 -10.36
N ILE A 517 -19.69 17.75 -10.98
CA ILE A 517 -21.02 18.10 -10.49
C ILE A 517 -21.95 16.95 -10.89
N MET A 518 -22.45 16.24 -9.90
CA MET A 518 -23.42 15.17 -10.09
C MET A 518 -24.83 15.73 -10.01
N VAL A 519 -25.79 14.96 -10.52
CA VAL A 519 -27.22 15.32 -10.49
C VAL A 519 -27.97 14.22 -9.76
N ASP A 520 -28.86 14.61 -8.85
CA ASP A 520 -29.69 13.69 -8.08
C ASP A 520 -30.90 13.15 -8.88
N PHE A 521 -31.78 12.42 -8.22
CA PHE A 521 -32.99 11.86 -8.85
C PHE A 521 -34.09 12.91 -9.14
N GLU A 522 -33.99 14.12 -8.59
CA GLU A 522 -34.95 15.22 -8.75
C GLU A 522 -34.46 16.27 -9.76
N GLY A 523 -33.17 16.24 -10.13
CA GLY A 523 -32.53 17.14 -11.08
C GLY A 523 -31.66 18.22 -10.44
N GLU A 524 -31.47 18.19 -9.12
CA GLU A 524 -30.61 19.14 -8.39
C GLU A 524 -29.15 18.70 -8.40
N GLN A 525 -28.25 19.68 -8.25
CA GLN A 525 -26.81 19.45 -8.26
C GLN A 525 -26.31 18.97 -6.89
N VAL A 526 -25.60 17.84 -6.88
CA VAL A 526 -25.02 17.22 -5.67
C VAL A 526 -23.53 16.97 -5.83
N ALA A 527 -22.82 16.91 -4.70
CA ALA A 527 -21.41 16.55 -4.67
C ALA A 527 -21.21 15.05 -4.98
N VAL A 528 -20.05 14.68 -5.51
CA VAL A 528 -19.77 13.29 -5.91
C VAL A 528 -19.72 12.32 -4.72
N GLY A 529 -19.30 12.79 -3.54
CA GLY A 529 -19.37 12.02 -2.30
C GLY A 529 -20.81 11.66 -1.92
N ASP A 530 -21.73 12.63 -1.92
CA ASP A 530 -23.15 12.39 -1.68
C ASP A 530 -23.79 11.53 -2.78
N TYR A 531 -23.41 11.70 -4.04
CA TYR A 531 -23.90 10.85 -5.14
C TYR A 531 -23.58 9.36 -4.93
N LEU A 532 -22.40 9.00 -4.43
CA LEU A 532 -22.10 7.60 -4.04
C LEU A 532 -23.08 7.12 -2.95
N LYS A 533 -23.25 7.91 -1.88
CA LYS A 533 -24.13 7.59 -0.75
C LYS A 533 -25.58 7.41 -1.22
N MET A 534 -26.04 8.20 -2.20
CA MET A 534 -27.33 8.01 -2.87
C MET A 534 -27.43 6.68 -3.62
N GLN A 535 -26.40 6.27 -4.39
CA GLN A 535 -26.41 4.95 -5.04
C GLN A 535 -26.41 3.82 -4.01
N TYR A 536 -25.70 3.97 -2.89
CA TYR A 536 -25.69 2.98 -1.81
C TYR A 536 -27.06 2.77 -1.16
N VAL A 537 -27.81 3.86 -0.91
CA VAL A 537 -29.20 3.78 -0.44
C VAL A 537 -30.08 3.13 -1.52
N LYS A 538 -30.05 3.63 -2.76
CA LYS A 538 -30.85 3.13 -3.89
C LYS A 538 -30.66 1.63 -4.15
N HIS A 539 -29.43 1.14 -4.08
CA HIS A 539 -29.10 -0.27 -4.33
C HIS A 539 -29.04 -1.13 -3.06
N ARG A 540 -29.42 -0.60 -1.89
CA ARG A 540 -29.44 -1.30 -0.59
C ARG A 540 -28.10 -1.96 -0.23
N VAL A 541 -27.00 -1.25 -0.50
CA VAL A 541 -25.62 -1.76 -0.32
C VAL A 541 -25.38 -2.18 1.14
N LEU A 542 -25.54 -1.26 2.10
CA LEU A 542 -25.31 -1.56 3.52
C LEU A 542 -26.29 -2.62 4.09
N PRO A 543 -27.60 -2.59 3.77
CA PRO A 543 -28.51 -3.69 4.10
C PRO A 543 -28.05 -5.08 3.59
N ALA A 544 -27.49 -5.16 2.38
CA ALA A 544 -26.95 -6.43 1.84
C ALA A 544 -25.65 -6.84 2.54
N CYS A 545 -24.77 -5.90 2.88
CA CYS A 545 -23.60 -6.17 3.72
C CYS A 545 -24.00 -6.72 5.10
N LEU A 546 -25.09 -6.21 5.69
CA LEU A 546 -25.70 -6.77 6.90
C LEU A 546 -26.30 -8.16 6.68
N ASP A 547 -26.94 -8.43 5.55
CA ASP A 547 -27.42 -9.79 5.20
C ASP A 547 -26.26 -10.80 5.20
N LEU A 548 -25.11 -10.42 4.61
CA LEU A 548 -23.90 -11.24 4.64
C LEU A 548 -23.35 -11.39 6.07
N PHE A 549 -23.25 -10.31 6.85
CA PHE A 549 -22.73 -10.34 8.24
C PHE A 549 -23.39 -11.43 9.09
N PHE A 550 -24.73 -11.45 9.12
CA PHE A 550 -25.48 -12.43 9.91
C PHE A 550 -25.54 -13.82 9.27
N SER A 551 -25.45 -13.93 7.94
CA SER A 551 -25.42 -15.22 7.23
C SER A 551 -24.09 -15.95 7.43
N PHE A 552 -22.97 -15.23 7.39
CA PHE A 552 -21.61 -15.80 7.46
C PHE A 552 -21.06 -15.72 8.89
N GLN A 553 -21.70 -16.45 9.80
CA GLN A 553 -21.51 -16.42 11.27
C GLN A 553 -20.07 -16.54 11.80
N TRP A 554 -19.13 -17.01 10.98
CA TRP A 554 -17.74 -17.32 11.35
C TRP A 554 -16.69 -16.62 10.47
N ASN A 555 -17.07 -15.61 9.69
CA ASN A 555 -16.15 -14.87 8.81
C ASN A 555 -15.73 -13.53 9.44
N ASN A 556 -14.69 -13.55 10.27
CA ASN A 556 -14.21 -12.37 10.99
C ASN A 556 -13.83 -11.20 10.06
N PHE A 557 -13.24 -11.47 8.89
CA PHE A 557 -12.86 -10.43 7.93
C PHE A 557 -14.09 -9.64 7.41
N LEU A 558 -15.14 -10.36 7.00
CA LEU A 558 -16.42 -9.73 6.63
C LEU A 558 -17.01 -8.96 7.81
N HIS A 559 -17.00 -9.54 9.02
CA HIS A 559 -17.55 -8.88 10.20
C HIS A 559 -16.84 -7.56 10.49
N TYR A 560 -15.51 -7.53 10.40
CA TYR A 560 -14.69 -6.33 10.55
C TYR A 560 -15.04 -5.26 9.51
N VAL A 561 -15.08 -5.63 8.22
CA VAL A 561 -15.39 -4.70 7.12
C VAL A 561 -16.79 -4.09 7.27
N VAL A 562 -17.78 -4.88 7.68
CA VAL A 562 -19.15 -4.38 7.92
C VAL A 562 -19.23 -3.52 9.18
N TYR A 563 -18.55 -3.90 10.27
CA TYR A 563 -18.45 -3.06 11.47
C TYR A 563 -17.84 -1.70 11.16
N ASP A 564 -16.72 -1.68 10.43
CA ASP A 564 -16.05 -0.44 10.01
C ASP A 564 -16.98 0.44 9.16
N THR A 565 -17.67 -0.15 8.18
CA THR A 565 -18.66 0.57 7.35
C THR A 565 -19.77 1.20 8.21
N LEU A 566 -20.24 0.51 9.25
CA LEU A 566 -21.25 1.03 10.19
C LEU A 566 -20.68 2.13 11.08
N HIS A 567 -19.48 1.94 11.64
CA HIS A 567 -18.80 2.93 12.48
C HIS A 567 -18.55 4.23 11.69
N GLN A 568 -18.13 4.14 10.42
CA GLN A 568 -17.95 5.28 9.52
C GLN A 568 -19.25 6.09 9.32
N ILE A 569 -20.40 5.46 9.04
CA ILE A 569 -21.66 6.22 8.88
C ILE A 569 -22.17 6.77 10.21
N CYS A 570 -22.00 6.04 11.31
CA CYS A 570 -22.49 6.42 12.65
C CYS A 570 -21.76 7.64 13.22
N ASN A 571 -20.47 7.78 12.89
CA ASN A 571 -19.64 8.92 13.29
C ASN A 571 -19.53 10.01 12.20
N GLY A 572 -20.17 9.79 11.05
CA GLY A 572 -20.34 10.80 10.00
C GLY A 572 -21.36 11.88 10.38
N ARG A 573 -21.32 13.01 9.67
CA ARG A 573 -22.29 14.11 9.87
C ARG A 573 -23.72 13.67 9.54
N MET A 574 -24.69 14.17 10.30
CA MET A 574 -26.13 13.91 10.10
C MET A 574 -26.93 15.16 9.72
N ASP A 575 -26.33 16.33 9.86
CA ASP A 575 -26.91 17.66 9.63
C ASP A 575 -26.80 18.13 8.18
N PHE A 576 -25.85 17.56 7.43
CA PHE A 576 -25.55 17.93 6.05
C PHE A 576 -25.15 16.70 5.21
N GLY A 577 -25.44 16.75 3.91
CA GLY A 577 -25.18 15.66 2.96
C GLY A 577 -26.13 14.45 3.11
N TYR A 578 -25.79 13.34 2.45
CA TYR A 578 -26.65 12.16 2.32
C TYR A 578 -26.34 11.04 3.34
N ASN A 579 -25.38 11.24 4.24
CA ASN A 579 -25.00 10.24 5.26
C ASN A 579 -26.16 9.88 6.20
N ARG A 580 -27.01 10.86 6.54
CA ARG A 580 -28.24 10.65 7.31
C ARG A 580 -29.16 9.57 6.69
N GLU A 581 -29.32 9.57 5.37
CA GLU A 581 -30.18 8.59 4.68
C GLU A 581 -29.55 7.18 4.64
N LEU A 582 -28.21 7.07 4.63
CA LEU A 582 -27.53 5.78 4.81
C LEU A 582 -27.80 5.18 6.19
N VAL A 583 -27.74 6.00 7.24
CA VAL A 583 -28.08 5.58 8.61
C VAL A 583 -29.54 5.14 8.68
N ILE A 584 -30.48 5.96 8.18
CA ILE A 584 -31.91 5.61 8.17
C ILE A 584 -32.16 4.30 7.40
N SER A 585 -31.48 4.08 6.26
CA SER A 585 -31.50 2.82 5.50
C SER A 585 -31.01 1.63 6.34
N VAL A 586 -29.88 1.75 7.04
CA VAL A 586 -29.37 0.69 7.93
C VAL A 586 -30.38 0.32 9.04
N PHE A 587 -31.00 1.32 9.66
CA PHE A 587 -32.00 1.10 10.71
C PHE A 587 -33.29 0.47 10.17
N LYS A 588 -33.84 0.98 9.07
CA LYS A 588 -35.14 0.55 8.52
C LYS A 588 -35.04 -0.62 7.55
N ASP A 589 -34.26 -0.45 6.49
CA ASP A 589 -34.10 -1.44 5.41
C ASP A 589 -33.16 -2.58 5.79
N GLY A 590 -32.11 -2.27 6.55
CA GLY A 590 -31.24 -3.27 7.17
C GLY A 590 -31.92 -4.01 8.33
N ARG A 591 -32.89 -3.38 9.01
CA ARG A 591 -33.50 -3.87 10.27
C ARG A 591 -32.45 -4.19 11.35
N LEU A 592 -31.35 -3.42 11.39
CA LEU A 592 -30.18 -3.67 12.24
C LEU A 592 -30.56 -3.97 13.70
N THR A 593 -31.53 -3.20 14.18
CA THR A 593 -32.07 -3.16 15.54
C THR A 593 -32.69 -4.50 15.95
N GLN A 594 -33.64 -4.98 15.15
CA GLN A 594 -34.26 -6.29 15.25
C GLN A 594 -33.21 -7.41 15.16
N ARG A 595 -32.25 -7.30 14.24
CA ARG A 595 -31.21 -8.32 14.05
C ARG A 595 -30.26 -8.44 15.23
N ILE A 596 -29.89 -7.34 15.89
CA ILE A 596 -29.09 -7.37 17.13
C ILE A 596 -29.81 -8.20 18.20
N VAL A 597 -31.10 -7.94 18.41
CA VAL A 597 -31.94 -8.66 19.39
C VAL A 597 -32.12 -10.14 19.01
N GLU A 598 -32.38 -10.44 17.73
CA GLU A 598 -32.50 -11.82 17.22
C GLU A 598 -31.19 -12.60 17.36
N ALA A 599 -30.06 -11.96 17.02
CA ALA A 599 -28.73 -12.55 17.10
C ALA A 599 -28.28 -12.80 18.55
N GLN A 600 -28.59 -11.90 19.49
CA GLN A 600 -28.34 -12.09 20.92
C GLN A 600 -29.15 -13.29 21.46
N LYS A 601 -30.46 -13.36 21.15
CA LYS A 601 -31.32 -14.50 21.54
C LYS A 601 -30.79 -15.83 20.98
N LEU A 602 -30.43 -15.85 19.70
CA LEU A 602 -29.86 -17.04 19.05
C LEU A 602 -28.53 -17.46 19.69
N ASN A 603 -27.66 -16.50 20.02
CA ASN A 603 -26.42 -16.75 20.73
C ASN A 603 -26.66 -17.40 22.10
N ASP A 604 -27.59 -16.85 22.88
CA ASP A 604 -27.89 -17.36 24.23
C ASP A 604 -28.49 -18.77 24.17
N GLU A 605 -29.38 -19.03 23.21
CA GLU A 605 -29.89 -20.39 22.92
C GLU A 605 -28.79 -21.36 22.47
N LEU A 606 -27.75 -20.89 21.78
CA LEU A 606 -26.63 -21.72 21.34
C LEU A 606 -25.67 -22.00 22.50
N CYS A 607 -25.31 -20.99 23.30
CA CYS A 607 -24.49 -21.14 24.50
C CYS A 607 -25.14 -22.06 25.55
N ALA A 608 -26.47 -22.03 25.69
CA ALA A 608 -27.21 -22.88 26.63
C ALA A 608 -27.23 -24.38 26.25
N LYS A 609 -26.84 -24.75 25.02
CA LYS A 609 -26.81 -26.16 24.58
C LYS A 609 -25.53 -26.85 25.07
N ALA A 610 -25.60 -28.15 25.34
CA ALA A 610 -24.42 -28.94 25.68
C ALA A 610 -23.42 -28.96 24.50
N LYS A 611 -22.17 -28.51 24.75
CA LYS A 611 -21.15 -28.20 23.71
C LYS A 611 -21.57 -27.07 22.75
N GLY A 612 -22.45 -26.19 23.20
CA GLY A 612 -22.76 -24.91 22.57
C GLY A 612 -21.53 -24.05 22.37
N ARG A 613 -21.54 -23.19 21.35
CA ARG A 613 -20.50 -22.20 21.09
C ARG A 613 -21.13 -20.84 20.83
N ARG A 614 -20.52 -19.79 21.38
CA ARG A 614 -20.82 -18.39 21.07
C ARG A 614 -20.66 -18.15 19.58
N LEU A 615 -21.55 -17.36 18.97
CA LEU A 615 -21.45 -17.01 17.55
C LEU A 615 -20.21 -16.13 17.29
N GLY A 616 -19.56 -16.29 16.13
CA GLY A 616 -18.29 -15.62 15.80
C GLY A 616 -18.39 -14.10 15.81
N TYR A 617 -19.44 -13.53 15.20
CA TYR A 617 -19.63 -12.08 15.12
C TYR A 617 -19.92 -11.37 16.45
N MET A 618 -20.09 -12.08 17.58
CA MET A 618 -20.69 -11.48 18.77
C MET A 618 -19.87 -10.36 19.41
N GLY A 619 -18.53 -10.37 19.27
CA GLY A 619 -17.70 -9.24 19.70
C GLY A 619 -17.98 -7.97 18.88
N HIS A 620 -18.11 -8.13 17.57
CA HIS A 620 -18.41 -7.02 16.66
C HIS A 620 -19.87 -6.53 16.84
N LEU A 621 -20.81 -7.45 17.11
CA LEU A 621 -22.19 -7.10 17.41
C LEU A 621 -22.32 -6.23 18.67
N THR A 622 -21.46 -6.43 19.68
CA THR A 622 -21.37 -5.55 20.85
C THR A 622 -20.93 -4.14 20.46
N PHE A 623 -19.86 -3.99 19.67
CA PHE A 623 -19.42 -2.66 19.20
C PHE A 623 -20.48 -1.96 18.33
N ILE A 624 -21.13 -2.69 17.41
CA ILE A 624 -22.26 -2.17 16.61
C ILE A 624 -23.41 -1.70 17.53
N SER A 625 -23.67 -2.39 18.64
CA SER A 625 -24.71 -2.01 19.59
C SER A 625 -24.37 -0.72 20.34
N ASP A 626 -23.11 -0.56 20.77
CA ASP A 626 -22.62 0.66 21.41
C ASP A 626 -22.68 1.87 20.44
N GLU A 627 -22.31 1.70 19.15
CA GLU A 627 -22.47 2.73 18.11
C GLU A 627 -23.95 3.11 17.86
N VAL A 628 -24.86 2.14 17.82
CA VAL A 628 -26.30 2.44 17.67
C VAL A 628 -26.82 3.26 18.86
N ILE A 629 -26.45 2.89 20.09
CA ILE A 629 -26.84 3.66 21.28
C ILE A 629 -26.28 5.09 21.20
N LYS A 630 -25.02 5.27 20.78
CA LYS A 630 -24.38 6.57 20.57
C LYS A 630 -25.15 7.43 19.57
N VAL A 631 -25.49 6.89 18.40
CA VAL A 631 -26.22 7.60 17.33
C VAL A 631 -27.63 7.99 17.78
N LEU A 632 -28.39 7.08 18.38
CA LEU A 632 -29.76 7.38 18.84
C LEU A 632 -29.79 8.42 19.96
N ALA A 633 -28.77 8.46 20.82
CA ALA A 633 -28.65 9.48 21.87
C ALA A 633 -28.15 10.83 21.34
N SER A 634 -27.24 10.83 20.36
CA SER A 634 -26.64 12.06 19.79
C SER A 634 -27.55 12.78 18.79
N TYR A 635 -28.42 12.05 18.08
CA TYR A 635 -29.26 12.57 17.00
C TYR A 635 -30.76 12.28 17.23
N PRO A 636 -31.38 12.87 18.28
CA PRO A 636 -32.74 12.57 18.70
C PRO A 636 -33.80 12.96 17.67
N ASP A 637 -33.61 14.08 16.96
CA ASP A 637 -34.58 14.62 16.00
C ASP A 637 -34.29 14.15 14.56
N GLU A 638 -33.01 14.08 14.18
CA GLU A 638 -32.59 13.73 12.82
C GLU A 638 -32.75 12.23 12.53
N ILE A 639 -32.41 11.38 13.50
CA ILE A 639 -32.41 9.92 13.39
C ILE A 639 -33.49 9.28 14.26
N TYR A 640 -33.41 9.40 15.59
CA TYR A 640 -34.29 8.64 16.50
C TYR A 640 -35.78 8.91 16.23
N ALA A 641 -36.19 10.18 16.10
CA ALA A 641 -37.58 10.53 15.81
C ALA A 641 -38.14 9.90 14.51
N VAL A 642 -37.25 9.59 13.56
CA VAL A 642 -37.57 9.00 12.24
C VAL A 642 -37.56 7.47 12.26
N VAL A 643 -36.71 6.85 13.09
CA VAL A 643 -36.57 5.38 13.16
C VAL A 643 -37.30 4.75 14.34
N LYS A 644 -37.75 5.52 15.34
CA LYS A 644 -38.42 5.04 16.59
C LYS A 644 -39.54 4.01 16.35
N ASP A 645 -40.35 4.19 15.31
CA ASP A 645 -41.49 3.30 15.00
C ASP A 645 -41.02 1.95 14.42
N SER A 646 -39.72 1.84 14.12
CA SER A 646 -38.99 0.63 13.69
C SER A 646 -38.01 0.13 14.78
N LEU A 647 -38.01 0.74 15.97
CA LEU A 647 -37.24 0.27 17.13
C LEU A 647 -38.14 -0.58 18.03
N ASP A 648 -37.79 -1.84 18.23
CA ASP A 648 -38.38 -2.67 19.29
C ASP A 648 -37.70 -2.32 20.63
N LEU A 649 -38.01 -1.14 21.17
CA LEU A 649 -37.41 -0.62 22.41
C LEU A 649 -37.72 -1.51 23.62
N ASP A 650 -38.83 -2.23 23.61
CA ASP A 650 -39.22 -3.16 24.69
C ASP A 650 -38.35 -4.43 24.66
N ALA A 651 -37.93 -4.91 23.48
CA ALA A 651 -36.96 -5.99 23.35
C ALA A 651 -35.49 -5.51 23.43
N TRP A 652 -35.25 -4.20 23.28
CA TRP A 652 -33.93 -3.55 23.38
C TRP A 652 -33.69 -2.92 24.75
N ASP A 653 -34.01 -3.66 25.82
CA ASP A 653 -33.86 -3.17 27.19
C ASP A 653 -32.37 -2.95 27.53
N ILE A 654 -31.94 -1.69 27.40
CA ILE A 654 -30.54 -1.20 27.43
C ILE A 654 -29.71 -1.77 28.62
N PRO A 655 -30.23 -1.94 29.85
CA PRO A 655 -29.49 -2.53 30.96
C PRO A 655 -29.13 -4.02 30.78
N THR A 656 -29.76 -4.71 29.83
CA THR A 656 -29.62 -6.17 29.67
C THR A 656 -28.52 -6.54 28.67
N LEU A 657 -28.34 -5.76 27.60
CA LEU A 657 -27.26 -5.96 26.63
C LEU A 657 -25.87 -5.58 27.17
N ILE A 658 -25.81 -4.69 28.17
CA ILE A 658 -24.55 -4.20 28.76
C ILE A 658 -24.00 -5.14 29.87
N ARG A 659 -24.81 -6.11 30.36
CA ARG A 659 -24.45 -6.94 31.52
C ARG A 659 -23.25 -7.88 31.34
N ASN A 660 -22.75 -8.07 30.12
CA ASN A 660 -21.56 -8.88 29.84
C ASN A 660 -20.26 -8.05 29.71
N LYS A 661 -20.18 -6.86 30.34
CA LYS A 661 -18.90 -6.15 30.58
C LYS A 661 -18.16 -6.64 31.85
N SER A 662 -18.55 -7.77 32.44
CA SER A 662 -17.88 -8.38 33.62
C SER A 662 -18.16 -9.89 33.75
N ILE A 663 -17.61 -10.69 32.83
CA ILE A 663 -17.04 -12.01 33.11
C ILE A 663 -15.67 -11.96 32.43
#